data_AF-A0A328RXD1-F1
#
_entry.id   AF-A0A328RXD1-F1
#
_cell.length_a   1.000
_cell.length_b   1.000
_cell.length_c   1.000
_cell.angle_alpha   90.00
_cell.angle_beta   90.00
_cell.angle_gamma   90.00
#
_symmetry.space_group_name_H-M   'P 1'
#
loop_
_entity.id
_entity.type
_entity.pdbx_description
1 polymer ?
#
loop_
_entity_poly.entity_id
_entity_poly.type
_entity_poly.pdbx_seq_one_letter_code
_entity_poly.pdbx_strand_id
1 'polypeptide(L)'
;MQINITAIDAVNGLSIPNSIIEVTGDITTNTTSGILTDNLLTTGNYKIYVKFNETADYKTSNITIDFSVEIDKDKKIAEMEEQINSLNNTINNQTETINSLNDTVNQQANTIENLNNIINEQTNAINTLNNTVEEQTNTINNINNTIQEQTNTINSLNNTVNEQKDTINTLNDTVNSQATTIDLLNDTVNSQTSTIEGLNNKIDEQTTTIEGLNNTVNEQATTIDSLNNTVNSQATTIGLLNDTVNSQATTIEGLNNKIDEQAATISSLNDTVNTQASTIESLTSQVEQQSITINNLNIEIETQGNQIKQLTEIVKVLYDEIINLTSTINTTVTVNSISAVELNNDVTITGTLKDNDGNILGNSVVKVTVNGADEYAVTDNTGSYKYTTTTKNVGTNNVTVTYEGSSKYNPSTQATTFIVNKEKTIIIIDKIDNVAFNDNVTITGKYITANGIPLKNTTVKITINGITVGVKTDKNGVFTYTTQAKTMGTNNVSISFAGNSKYEGATNTTTFRVIKQDTLITINPIKTVAYNENVTITGTYKDANGNPLKNTTVKININGKTVGVKTDKNGVFTYTTQAKTMGTNNVSISFAGNTKFRGTVSYITFEVIKQKTEITINPIDSVIKGENVTISGAYKDADGNPIRNTMMKVYINAKRINVKTDSDGVFVCSYKTSTVGTNDVVVSFAGNTKFEGAITDATFKVLKA
;
A
#
# COMPACT_ATOMS: atom_id res chain seq x y z
N MET A 1 135.56 -51.06 -114.64
CA MET A 1 136.57 -52.08 -114.96
C MET A 1 137.93 -51.41 -115.16
N GLN A 2 139.06 -52.07 -114.88
CA GLN A 2 140.43 -51.52 -114.97
C GLN A 2 141.40 -52.52 -115.64
N ILE A 3 142.26 -52.09 -116.59
CA ILE A 3 143.18 -52.94 -117.38
C ILE A 3 144.60 -52.32 -117.44
N ASN A 4 145.67 -53.10 -117.23
CA ASN A 4 147.07 -52.62 -117.19
C ASN A 4 147.88 -53.12 -118.40
N ILE A 5 148.68 -52.26 -119.06
CA ILE A 5 149.44 -52.58 -120.29
C ILE A 5 150.91 -52.13 -120.18
N THR A 6 151.89 -52.95 -120.61
CA THR A 6 153.34 -52.64 -120.54
C THR A 6 154.09 -53.20 -121.75
N ALA A 7 154.96 -52.41 -122.40
CA ALA A 7 155.82 -52.86 -123.49
C ALA A 7 157.19 -53.34 -122.98
N ILE A 8 157.66 -54.47 -123.53
CA ILE A 8 158.90 -55.15 -123.12
C ILE A 8 159.78 -55.46 -124.34
N ASP A 9 161.09 -55.43 -124.14
CA ASP A 9 162.11 -55.88 -125.09
C ASP A 9 162.10 -57.41 -125.11
N ALA A 10 161.90 -57.96 -126.31
CA ALA A 10 161.73 -59.39 -126.52
C ALA A 10 163.02 -60.21 -126.29
N VAL A 11 164.20 -59.57 -126.33
CA VAL A 11 165.49 -60.25 -126.20
C VAL A 11 165.91 -60.38 -124.74
N ASN A 12 165.79 -59.31 -123.96
CA ASN A 12 166.23 -59.27 -122.56
C ASN A 12 165.07 -59.22 -121.55
N GLY A 13 163.81 -59.17 -122.02
CA GLY A 13 162.60 -59.17 -121.20
C GLY A 13 162.37 -57.88 -120.42
N LEU A 14 163.20 -56.85 -120.63
CA LEU A 14 163.12 -55.61 -119.87
C LEU A 14 162.06 -54.68 -120.46
N SER A 15 161.34 -53.95 -119.60
CA SER A 15 160.38 -52.97 -120.09
C SER A 15 161.09 -51.89 -120.91
N ILE A 16 160.57 -51.56 -122.09
CA ILE A 16 161.08 -50.48 -122.92
C ILE A 16 160.58 -49.17 -122.29
N PRO A 17 161.44 -48.35 -121.66
CA PRO A 17 160.98 -47.16 -120.95
C PRO A 17 160.49 -46.11 -121.94
N ASN A 18 159.44 -45.37 -121.56
CA ASN A 18 158.81 -44.32 -122.39
C ASN A 18 158.30 -44.82 -123.75
N SER A 19 157.97 -46.11 -123.80
CA SER A 19 157.24 -46.72 -124.89
C SER A 19 155.84 -46.12 -125.01
N ILE A 20 155.58 -45.41 -126.10
CA ILE A 20 154.25 -44.89 -126.41
C ILE A 20 153.43 -46.02 -127.02
N ILE A 21 152.31 -46.33 -126.39
CA ILE A 21 151.37 -47.37 -126.81
C ILE A 21 150.04 -46.71 -127.17
N GLU A 22 149.58 -46.98 -128.38
CA GLU A 22 148.29 -46.53 -128.90
C GLU A 22 147.26 -47.64 -128.67
N VAL A 23 146.17 -47.33 -127.96
CA VAL A 23 145.06 -48.27 -127.69
C VAL A 23 143.81 -47.80 -128.43
N THR A 24 143.25 -48.66 -129.26
CA THR A 24 142.08 -48.38 -130.10
C THR A 24 141.08 -49.53 -130.00
N GLY A 25 139.90 -49.41 -130.62
CA GLY A 25 138.85 -50.44 -130.55
C GLY A 25 137.70 -49.99 -129.65
N ASP A 26 137.10 -50.93 -128.91
CA ASP A 26 135.90 -50.65 -128.10
C ASP A 26 136.17 -49.67 -126.94
N ILE A 27 137.44 -49.46 -126.59
CA ILE A 27 137.93 -48.35 -125.77
C ILE A 27 139.11 -47.70 -126.53
N THR A 28 139.14 -46.37 -126.67
CA THR A 28 140.18 -45.65 -127.44
C THR A 28 140.92 -44.63 -126.58
N THR A 29 142.26 -44.72 -126.49
CA THR A 29 143.12 -43.79 -125.72
C THR A 29 144.62 -43.98 -126.05
N ASN A 30 145.44 -42.93 -125.92
CA ASN A 30 146.91 -42.98 -126.07
C ASN A 30 147.59 -42.92 -124.70
N THR A 31 148.48 -43.88 -124.40
CA THR A 31 149.14 -43.94 -123.09
C THR A 31 150.60 -44.40 -123.19
N THR A 32 151.49 -43.87 -122.36
CA THR A 32 152.84 -44.42 -122.14
C THR A 32 152.70 -45.56 -121.15
N SER A 33 153.10 -46.80 -121.49
CA SER A 33 152.95 -48.04 -120.69
C SER A 33 152.32 -47.84 -119.29
N GLY A 34 150.98 -47.94 -119.18
CA GLY A 34 150.18 -47.56 -117.99
C GLY A 34 148.77 -48.18 -117.94
N ILE A 35 147.91 -47.71 -117.00
CA ILE A 35 146.59 -48.29 -116.66
C ILE A 35 145.42 -47.58 -117.36
N LEU A 36 144.44 -48.35 -117.83
CA LEU A 36 143.20 -47.95 -118.53
C LEU A 36 141.97 -48.24 -117.64
N THR A 37 141.00 -47.30 -117.55
CA THR A 37 139.79 -47.47 -116.69
C THR A 37 138.53 -46.97 -117.40
N ASP A 38 137.43 -47.74 -117.35
CA ASP A 38 136.09 -47.37 -117.89
C ASP A 38 134.95 -47.90 -117.00
N ASN A 39 133.93 -47.08 -116.75
CA ASN A 39 132.79 -47.35 -115.86
C ASN A 39 131.43 -47.37 -116.58
N LEU A 40 131.41 -47.23 -117.91
CA LEU A 40 130.18 -47.15 -118.70
C LEU A 40 129.93 -48.39 -119.58
N LEU A 41 130.81 -49.39 -119.50
CA LEU A 41 130.65 -50.64 -120.22
C LEU A 41 129.46 -51.43 -119.67
N THR A 42 128.62 -51.93 -120.57
CA THR A 42 127.44 -52.75 -120.29
C THR A 42 127.78 -54.24 -120.37
N THR A 43 126.82 -55.13 -120.14
CA THR A 43 127.08 -56.57 -120.31
C THR A 43 127.38 -56.89 -121.78
N GLY A 44 128.56 -57.44 -122.05
CA GLY A 44 128.99 -57.73 -123.42
C GLY A 44 130.46 -58.12 -123.55
N ASN A 45 130.85 -58.52 -124.77
CA ASN A 45 132.24 -58.79 -125.14
C ASN A 45 132.85 -57.53 -125.76
N TYR A 46 134.06 -57.22 -125.38
CA TYR A 46 134.79 -56.03 -125.78
C TYR A 46 136.19 -56.41 -126.25
N LYS A 47 136.66 -55.68 -127.26
CA LYS A 47 137.95 -55.90 -127.93
C LYS A 47 138.70 -54.58 -128.02
N ILE A 48 139.94 -54.58 -127.54
CA ILE A 48 140.86 -53.45 -127.66
C ILE A 48 142.11 -53.87 -128.42
N TYR A 49 142.60 -52.98 -129.28
CA TYR A 49 143.80 -53.15 -130.09
C TYR A 49 144.89 -52.25 -129.53
N VAL A 50 146.05 -52.83 -129.26
CA VAL A 50 147.16 -52.17 -128.57
C VAL A 50 148.37 -52.20 -129.50
N LYS A 51 148.92 -51.04 -129.85
CA LYS A 51 150.03 -50.90 -130.80
C LYS A 51 151.21 -50.16 -130.17
N PHE A 52 152.39 -50.77 -130.20
CA PHE A 52 153.67 -50.14 -129.91
C PHE A 52 154.32 -49.65 -131.21
N ASN A 53 154.66 -48.36 -131.27
CA ASN A 53 155.16 -47.71 -132.49
C ASN A 53 156.68 -47.93 -132.69
N GLU A 54 157.13 -47.97 -133.95
CA GLU A 54 158.54 -48.16 -134.31
C GLU A 54 159.43 -47.04 -133.77
N THR A 55 160.59 -47.42 -133.24
CA THR A 55 161.66 -46.52 -132.80
C THR A 55 162.96 -46.88 -133.53
N ALA A 56 164.04 -46.12 -133.28
CA ALA A 56 165.34 -46.38 -133.92
C ALA A 56 165.87 -47.80 -133.67
N ASP A 57 165.57 -48.38 -132.50
CA ASP A 57 166.11 -49.66 -132.04
C ASP A 57 165.06 -50.80 -132.02
N TYR A 58 163.76 -50.50 -132.12
CA TYR A 58 162.68 -51.48 -131.98
C TYR A 58 161.60 -51.33 -133.06
N LYS A 59 161.25 -52.45 -133.70
CA LYS A 59 160.16 -52.49 -134.70
C LYS A 59 158.79 -52.43 -134.03
N THR A 60 157.80 -51.97 -134.79
CA THR A 60 156.40 -51.92 -134.37
C THR A 60 155.92 -53.31 -133.93
N SER A 61 155.13 -53.35 -132.85
CA SER A 61 154.43 -54.54 -132.38
C SER A 61 152.97 -54.22 -132.07
N ASN A 62 152.07 -55.18 -132.27
CA ASN A 62 150.65 -55.01 -131.97
C ASN A 62 150.07 -56.27 -131.31
N ILE A 63 149.13 -56.07 -130.38
CA ILE A 63 148.38 -57.13 -129.72
C ILE A 63 146.92 -56.72 -129.62
N THR A 64 146.01 -57.70 -129.70
CA THR A 64 144.59 -57.50 -129.47
C THR A 64 144.22 -58.16 -128.13
N ILE A 65 143.45 -57.47 -127.28
CA ILE A 65 142.97 -57.97 -126.00
C ILE A 65 141.45 -58.01 -126.06
N ASP A 66 140.90 -59.21 -125.83
CA ASP A 66 139.46 -59.47 -125.74
C ASP A 66 139.08 -59.72 -124.28
N PHE A 67 138.06 -59.04 -123.77
CA PHE A 67 137.52 -59.23 -122.42
C PHE A 67 136.00 -59.05 -122.42
N SER A 68 135.33 -59.57 -121.39
CA SER A 68 133.88 -59.49 -121.26
C SER A 68 133.46 -58.94 -119.90
N VAL A 69 132.41 -58.13 -119.88
CA VAL A 69 131.81 -57.56 -118.67
C VAL A 69 130.45 -58.21 -118.46
N GLU A 70 130.14 -58.65 -117.23
CA GLU A 70 128.86 -59.28 -116.87
C GLU A 70 128.28 -58.65 -115.60
N ILE A 71 126.95 -58.52 -115.52
CA ILE A 71 126.23 -57.98 -114.34
C ILE A 71 125.48 -59.14 -113.67
N ASP A 72 125.63 -59.28 -112.35
CA ASP A 72 124.97 -60.30 -111.54
C ASP A 72 123.47 -59.98 -111.33
N LYS A 73 122.61 -60.64 -112.11
CA LYS A 73 121.15 -60.47 -112.08
C LYS A 73 120.51 -61.10 -110.84
N ASP A 74 121.15 -62.10 -110.23
CA ASP A 74 120.59 -62.84 -109.09
C ASP A 74 120.49 -61.95 -107.86
N LYS A 75 121.48 -61.08 -107.65
CA LYS A 75 121.44 -60.07 -106.58
C LYS A 75 120.26 -59.10 -106.73
N LYS A 76 119.92 -58.71 -107.97
CA LYS A 76 118.82 -57.76 -108.21
C LYS A 76 117.44 -58.42 -108.02
N ILE A 77 117.31 -59.68 -108.39
CA ILE A 77 116.10 -60.48 -108.15
C ILE A 77 115.85 -60.61 -106.64
N ALA A 78 116.89 -60.93 -105.85
CA ALA A 78 116.77 -61.05 -104.40
C ALA A 78 116.27 -59.75 -103.72
N GLU A 79 116.79 -58.57 -104.13
CA GLU A 79 116.30 -57.28 -103.63
C GLU A 79 114.81 -57.03 -103.95
N MET A 80 114.36 -57.45 -105.14
CA MET A 80 112.95 -57.32 -105.53
C MET A 80 112.04 -58.30 -104.77
N GLU A 81 112.50 -59.54 -104.54
CA GLU A 81 111.77 -60.52 -103.75
C GLU A 81 111.56 -60.04 -102.31
N GLU A 82 112.57 -59.40 -101.71
CA GLU A 82 112.48 -58.82 -100.38
C GLU A 82 111.46 -57.67 -100.31
N GLN A 83 111.42 -56.81 -101.34
CA GLN A 83 110.41 -55.75 -101.47
C GLN A 83 109.00 -56.33 -101.64
N ILE A 84 108.83 -57.37 -102.47
CA ILE A 84 107.54 -58.04 -102.68
C ILE A 84 107.05 -58.66 -101.36
N ASN A 85 107.92 -59.32 -100.61
CA ASN A 85 107.56 -59.90 -99.31
C ASN A 85 107.15 -58.82 -98.29
N SER A 86 107.86 -57.69 -98.25
CA SER A 86 107.49 -56.54 -97.41
C SER A 86 106.12 -55.96 -97.79
N LEU A 87 105.84 -55.84 -99.10
CA LEU A 87 104.56 -55.35 -99.59
C LEU A 87 103.41 -56.31 -99.29
N ASN A 88 103.63 -57.62 -99.45
CA ASN A 88 102.64 -58.66 -99.10
C ASN A 88 102.31 -58.65 -97.61
N ASN A 89 103.31 -58.49 -96.74
CA ASN A 89 103.07 -58.33 -95.30
C ASN A 89 102.25 -57.08 -94.99
N THR A 90 102.52 -55.97 -95.70
CA THR A 90 101.73 -54.73 -95.55
C THR A 90 100.27 -54.94 -95.99
N ILE A 91 100.05 -55.61 -97.12
CA ILE A 91 98.70 -55.92 -97.63
C ILE A 91 97.94 -56.84 -96.66
N ASN A 92 98.60 -57.85 -96.09
CA ASN A 92 97.99 -58.73 -95.10
C ASN A 92 97.58 -57.96 -93.84
N ASN A 93 98.46 -57.10 -93.30
CA ASN A 93 98.15 -56.26 -92.14
C ASN A 93 96.99 -55.29 -92.43
N GLN A 94 96.93 -54.71 -93.64
CA GLN A 94 95.82 -53.87 -94.06
C GLN A 94 94.52 -54.67 -94.20
N THR A 95 94.58 -55.90 -94.71
CA THR A 95 93.43 -56.79 -94.83
C THR A 95 92.87 -57.15 -93.45
N GLU A 96 93.73 -57.47 -92.48
CA GLU A 96 93.33 -57.69 -91.09
C GLU A 96 92.71 -56.43 -90.47
N THR A 97 93.28 -55.25 -90.75
CA THR A 97 92.72 -53.96 -90.29
C THR A 97 91.33 -53.71 -90.88
N ILE A 98 91.13 -53.98 -92.18
CA ILE A 98 89.83 -53.85 -92.85
C ILE A 98 88.80 -54.81 -92.24
N ASN A 99 89.19 -56.06 -91.98
CA ASN A 99 88.30 -57.03 -91.35
C ASN A 99 87.89 -56.55 -89.95
N SER A 100 88.82 -56.05 -89.14
CA SER A 100 88.52 -55.48 -87.81
C SER A 100 87.63 -54.25 -87.88
N LEU A 101 87.80 -53.39 -88.89
CA LEU A 101 86.92 -52.24 -89.13
C LEU A 101 85.52 -52.69 -89.53
N ASN A 102 85.39 -53.69 -90.41
CA ASN A 102 84.10 -54.27 -90.79
C ASN A 102 83.37 -54.88 -89.59
N ASP A 103 84.09 -55.60 -88.73
CA ASP A 103 83.52 -56.14 -87.49
C ASP A 103 83.05 -55.02 -86.55
N THR A 104 83.77 -53.90 -86.50
CA THR A 104 83.38 -52.72 -85.73
C THR A 104 82.13 -52.05 -86.31
N VAL A 105 82.07 -51.90 -87.64
CA VAL A 105 80.90 -51.34 -88.33
C VAL A 105 79.67 -52.21 -88.12
N ASN A 106 79.80 -53.54 -88.20
CA ASN A 106 78.71 -54.47 -87.95
C ASN A 106 78.21 -54.39 -86.49
N GLN A 107 79.12 -54.29 -85.52
CA GLN A 107 78.75 -54.07 -84.11
C GLN A 107 78.04 -52.72 -83.91
N GLN A 108 78.50 -51.65 -84.57
CA GLN A 108 77.83 -50.35 -84.53
C GLN A 108 76.44 -50.41 -85.19
N ALA A 109 76.27 -51.10 -86.31
CA ALA A 109 74.98 -51.30 -86.96
C ALA A 109 73.99 -52.02 -86.03
N ASN A 110 74.42 -53.10 -85.37
CA ASN A 110 73.61 -53.80 -84.36
C ASN A 110 73.28 -52.89 -83.17
N THR A 111 74.22 -52.05 -82.74
CA THR A 111 73.99 -51.07 -81.67
C THR A 111 72.94 -50.03 -82.08
N ILE A 112 73.01 -49.51 -83.30
CA ILE A 112 72.02 -48.57 -83.85
C ILE A 112 70.64 -49.22 -83.95
N GLU A 113 70.55 -50.46 -84.40
CA GLU A 113 69.29 -51.21 -84.44
C GLU A 113 68.68 -51.36 -83.04
N ASN A 114 69.48 -51.74 -82.05
CA ASN A 114 69.04 -51.83 -80.66
C ASN A 114 68.57 -50.47 -80.12
N LEU A 115 69.30 -49.38 -80.41
CA LEU A 115 68.90 -48.03 -80.01
C LEU A 115 67.58 -47.61 -80.67
N ASN A 116 67.38 -47.93 -81.95
CA ASN A 116 66.12 -47.66 -82.65
C ASN A 116 64.95 -48.43 -82.03
N ASN A 117 65.17 -49.69 -81.64
CA ASN A 117 64.15 -50.47 -80.92
C ASN A 117 63.79 -49.83 -79.57
N ILE A 118 64.80 -49.40 -78.79
CA ILE A 118 64.58 -48.68 -77.52
C ILE A 118 63.81 -47.37 -77.75
N ILE A 119 64.16 -46.60 -78.79
CA ILE A 119 63.47 -45.36 -79.13
C ILE A 119 62.00 -45.64 -79.47
N ASN A 120 61.70 -46.71 -80.21
CA ASN A 120 60.34 -47.10 -80.53
C ASN A 120 59.55 -47.50 -79.28
N GLU A 121 60.15 -48.28 -78.38
CA GLU A 121 59.53 -48.64 -77.09
C GLU A 121 59.25 -47.40 -76.23
N GLN A 122 60.21 -46.47 -76.14
CA GLN A 122 60.03 -45.21 -75.43
C GLN A 122 58.95 -44.33 -76.06
N THR A 123 58.86 -44.29 -77.39
CA THR A 123 57.81 -43.56 -78.12
C THR A 123 56.43 -44.12 -77.77
N ASN A 124 56.29 -45.44 -77.73
CA ASN A 124 55.05 -46.10 -77.33
C ASN A 124 54.70 -45.84 -75.86
N ALA A 125 55.69 -45.83 -74.97
CA ALA A 125 55.50 -45.49 -73.56
C ALA A 125 55.05 -44.02 -73.39
N ILE A 126 55.65 -43.09 -74.14
CA ILE A 126 55.26 -41.67 -74.16
C ILE A 126 53.82 -41.51 -74.66
N ASN A 127 53.43 -42.20 -75.74
CA ASN A 127 52.06 -42.16 -76.25
C ASN A 127 51.05 -42.68 -75.21
N THR A 128 51.39 -43.75 -74.50
CA THR A 128 50.55 -44.29 -73.42
C THR A 128 50.42 -43.30 -72.27
N LEU A 129 51.51 -42.64 -71.88
CA LEU A 129 51.51 -41.62 -70.84
C LEU A 129 50.67 -40.40 -71.26
N ASN A 130 50.79 -39.96 -72.51
CA ASN A 130 49.99 -38.85 -73.04
C ASN A 130 48.49 -39.16 -73.00
N ASN A 131 48.08 -40.37 -73.39
CA ASN A 131 46.69 -40.80 -73.28
C ASN A 131 46.21 -40.81 -71.83
N THR A 132 47.05 -41.28 -70.90
CA THR A 132 46.74 -41.27 -69.46
C THR A 132 46.56 -39.83 -68.93
N VAL A 133 47.41 -38.90 -69.37
CA VAL A 133 47.32 -37.47 -69.01
C VAL A 133 46.03 -36.86 -69.56
N GLU A 134 45.62 -37.22 -70.78
CA GLU A 134 44.36 -36.76 -71.37
C GLU A 134 43.15 -37.28 -70.58
N GLU A 135 43.13 -38.56 -70.22
CA GLU A 135 42.08 -39.16 -69.37
C GLU A 135 42.01 -38.49 -67.99
N GLN A 136 43.16 -38.22 -67.37
CA GLN A 136 43.23 -37.48 -66.11
C GLN A 136 42.72 -36.05 -66.26
N THR A 137 43.03 -35.38 -67.36
CA THR A 137 42.53 -34.02 -67.66
C THR A 137 41.01 -34.02 -67.78
N ASN A 138 40.44 -35.00 -68.49
CA ASN A 138 38.99 -35.17 -68.59
C ASN A 138 38.35 -35.46 -67.23
N THR A 139 39.00 -36.27 -66.39
CA THR A 139 38.56 -36.55 -65.02
C THR A 139 38.56 -35.28 -64.16
N ILE A 140 39.62 -34.47 -64.24
CA ILE A 140 39.72 -33.18 -63.52
C ILE A 140 38.60 -32.23 -63.98
N ASN A 141 38.33 -32.14 -65.28
CA ASN A 141 37.25 -31.30 -65.80
C ASN A 141 35.88 -31.74 -65.28
N ASN A 142 35.61 -33.04 -65.22
CA ASN A 142 34.37 -33.56 -64.64
C ASN A 142 34.26 -33.24 -63.14
N ILE A 143 35.35 -33.41 -62.37
CA ILE A 143 35.39 -33.04 -60.96
C ILE A 143 35.11 -31.55 -60.78
N ASN A 144 35.72 -30.68 -61.59
CA ASN A 144 35.50 -29.25 -61.53
C ASN A 144 34.04 -28.88 -61.81
N ASN A 145 33.39 -29.53 -62.78
CA ASN A 145 31.96 -29.35 -63.05
C ASN A 145 31.11 -29.78 -61.85
N THR A 146 31.40 -30.93 -61.25
CA THR A 146 30.70 -31.39 -60.03
C THR A 146 30.89 -30.42 -58.86
N ILE A 147 32.10 -29.89 -58.65
CA ILE A 147 32.38 -28.88 -57.62
C ILE A 147 31.55 -27.61 -57.88
N GLN A 148 31.43 -27.19 -59.13
CA GLN A 148 30.63 -26.01 -59.48
C GLN A 148 29.13 -26.22 -59.20
N GLU A 149 28.59 -27.40 -59.52
CA GLU A 149 27.20 -27.77 -59.20
C GLU A 149 26.95 -27.84 -57.69
N GLN A 150 27.89 -28.42 -56.93
CA GLN A 150 27.83 -28.45 -55.47
C GLN A 150 27.89 -27.03 -54.88
N THR A 151 28.73 -26.16 -55.44
CA THR A 151 28.82 -24.74 -55.02
C THR A 151 27.50 -24.02 -55.24
N ASN A 152 26.85 -24.23 -56.39
CA ASN A 152 25.54 -23.66 -56.68
C ASN A 152 24.47 -24.19 -55.70
N THR A 153 24.53 -25.48 -55.38
CA THR A 153 23.62 -26.12 -54.40
C THR A 153 23.81 -25.53 -53.00
N ILE A 154 25.06 -25.36 -52.55
CA ILE A 154 25.39 -24.73 -51.27
C ILE A 154 24.87 -23.29 -51.22
N ASN A 155 25.03 -22.52 -52.29
CA ASN A 155 24.51 -21.15 -52.36
C ASN A 155 22.97 -21.13 -52.25
N SER A 156 22.28 -22.05 -52.93
CA SER A 156 20.83 -22.17 -52.82
C SER A 156 20.39 -22.53 -51.40
N LEU A 157 21.08 -23.49 -50.76
CA LEU A 157 20.79 -23.88 -49.37
C LEU A 157 21.03 -22.72 -48.40
N ASN A 158 22.10 -21.95 -48.58
CA ASN A 158 22.39 -20.78 -47.75
C ASN A 158 21.30 -19.71 -47.88
N ASN A 159 20.78 -19.49 -49.10
CA ASN A 159 19.64 -18.59 -49.31
C ASN A 159 18.40 -19.08 -48.57
N THR A 160 18.06 -20.38 -48.68
CA THR A 160 16.94 -20.97 -47.93
C THR A 160 17.12 -20.85 -46.41
N VAL A 161 18.33 -21.06 -45.89
CA VAL A 161 18.62 -20.89 -44.46
C VAL A 161 18.42 -19.43 -44.02
N ASN A 162 18.81 -18.46 -44.85
CA ASN A 162 18.60 -17.05 -44.54
C ASN A 162 17.09 -16.70 -44.55
N GLU A 163 16.33 -17.17 -45.53
CA GLU A 163 14.87 -16.98 -45.57
C GLU A 163 14.17 -17.62 -44.36
N GLN A 164 14.61 -18.82 -43.96
CA GLN A 164 14.10 -19.49 -42.76
C GLN A 164 14.44 -18.70 -41.49
N LYS A 165 15.65 -18.12 -41.41
CA LYS A 165 16.05 -17.27 -40.28
C LYS A 165 15.16 -16.02 -40.17
N ASP A 166 14.87 -15.37 -41.28
CA ASP A 166 13.99 -14.20 -41.31
C ASP A 166 12.55 -14.56 -40.91
N THR A 167 12.09 -15.74 -41.34
CA THR A 167 10.79 -16.29 -40.91
C THR A 167 10.76 -16.55 -39.40
N ILE A 168 11.82 -17.15 -38.84
CA ILE A 168 11.95 -17.41 -37.39
C ILE A 168 11.94 -16.10 -36.61
N ASN A 169 12.67 -15.08 -37.07
CA ASN A 169 12.68 -13.76 -36.43
C ASN A 169 11.27 -13.15 -36.41
N THR A 170 10.56 -13.20 -37.54
CA THR A 170 9.18 -12.72 -37.64
C THR A 170 8.22 -13.47 -36.70
N LEU A 171 8.40 -14.80 -36.58
CA LEU A 171 7.63 -15.62 -35.64
C LEU A 171 7.93 -15.23 -34.20
N ASN A 172 9.20 -15.04 -33.84
CA ASN A 172 9.58 -14.60 -32.50
C ASN A 172 8.99 -13.24 -32.14
N ASP A 173 9.01 -12.29 -33.07
CA ASP A 173 8.40 -10.97 -32.87
C ASP A 173 6.88 -11.10 -32.67
N THR A 174 6.23 -11.98 -33.43
CA THR A 174 4.79 -12.28 -33.27
C THR A 174 4.50 -12.89 -31.90
N VAL A 175 5.30 -13.88 -31.46
CA VAL A 175 5.17 -14.52 -30.15
C VAL A 175 5.36 -13.50 -29.03
N ASN A 176 6.36 -12.62 -29.13
CA ASN A 176 6.60 -11.57 -28.14
C ASN A 176 5.44 -10.56 -28.06
N SER A 177 4.88 -10.18 -29.22
CA SER A 177 3.70 -9.31 -29.28
C SER A 177 2.46 -9.98 -28.67
N GLN A 178 2.26 -11.27 -28.93
CA GLN A 178 1.19 -12.06 -28.32
C GLN A 178 1.38 -12.20 -26.81
N ALA A 179 2.60 -12.45 -26.32
CA ALA A 179 2.90 -12.51 -24.89
C ALA A 179 2.55 -11.18 -24.20
N THR A 180 2.92 -10.04 -24.80
CA THR A 180 2.56 -8.71 -24.29
C THR A 180 1.04 -8.51 -24.25
N THR A 181 0.33 -9.02 -25.26
CA THR A 181 -1.15 -8.95 -25.31
C THR A 181 -1.79 -9.81 -24.20
N ILE A 182 -1.23 -10.99 -23.93
CA ILE A 182 -1.68 -11.87 -22.84
C ILE A 182 -1.48 -11.19 -21.49
N ASP A 183 -0.34 -10.55 -21.27
CA ASP A 183 -0.07 -9.81 -20.02
C ASP A 183 -1.10 -8.69 -19.80
N LEU A 184 -1.41 -7.90 -20.84
CA LEU A 184 -2.45 -6.87 -20.78
C LEU A 184 -3.85 -7.43 -20.50
N LEU A 185 -4.17 -8.58 -21.09
CA LEU A 185 -5.43 -9.28 -20.82
C LEU A 185 -5.49 -9.78 -19.37
N ASN A 186 -4.40 -10.33 -18.83
CA ASN A 186 -4.32 -10.76 -17.44
C ASN A 186 -4.49 -9.58 -16.48
N ASP A 187 -3.85 -8.45 -16.75
CA ASP A 187 -4.04 -7.21 -15.97
C ASP A 187 -5.50 -6.73 -16.01
N THR A 188 -6.14 -6.82 -17.18
CA THR A 188 -7.56 -6.48 -17.35
C THR A 188 -8.45 -7.42 -16.52
N VAL A 189 -8.21 -8.73 -16.57
CA VAL A 189 -8.96 -9.73 -15.79
C VAL A 189 -8.77 -9.51 -14.29
N ASN A 190 -7.56 -9.20 -13.82
CA ASN A 190 -7.27 -8.91 -12.42
C ASN A 190 -8.01 -7.64 -11.94
N SER A 191 -8.04 -6.60 -12.77
CA SER A 191 -8.79 -5.36 -12.51
C SER A 191 -10.31 -5.61 -12.44
N GLN A 192 -10.84 -6.40 -13.38
CA GLN A 192 -12.25 -6.81 -13.37
C GLN A 192 -12.59 -7.64 -12.14
N THR A 193 -11.73 -8.58 -11.74
CA THR A 193 -11.90 -9.40 -10.53
C THR A 193 -12.00 -8.52 -9.28
N SER A 194 -11.09 -7.56 -9.13
CA SER A 194 -11.12 -6.59 -8.03
C SER A 194 -12.41 -5.74 -8.03
N THR A 195 -12.91 -5.38 -9.22
CA THR A 195 -14.17 -4.65 -9.37
C THR A 195 -15.36 -5.49 -8.91
N ILE A 196 -15.41 -6.76 -9.30
CA ILE A 196 -16.46 -7.72 -8.89
C ILE A 196 -16.44 -7.91 -7.37
N GLU A 197 -15.26 -8.07 -6.76
CA GLU A 197 -15.12 -8.18 -5.30
C GLU A 197 -15.68 -6.95 -4.59
N GLY A 198 -15.37 -5.74 -5.10
CA GLY A 198 -15.92 -4.50 -4.58
C GLY A 198 -17.44 -4.38 -4.73
N LEU A 199 -18.02 -4.91 -5.81
CA LEU A 199 -19.48 -4.97 -6.00
C LEU A 199 -20.14 -5.95 -5.04
N ASN A 200 -19.54 -7.13 -4.82
CA ASN A 200 -20.05 -8.12 -3.87
C ASN A 200 -20.08 -7.57 -2.45
N ASN A 201 -19.02 -6.89 -2.01
CA ASN A 201 -19.00 -6.24 -0.69
C ASN A 201 -20.13 -5.21 -0.54
N LYS A 202 -20.44 -4.44 -1.58
CA LYS A 202 -21.58 -3.49 -1.57
C LYS A 202 -22.93 -4.21 -1.48
N ILE A 203 -23.08 -5.34 -2.15
CA ILE A 203 -24.29 -6.16 -2.08
C ILE A 203 -24.49 -6.69 -0.65
N ASP A 204 -23.41 -7.13 0.02
CA ASP A 204 -23.48 -7.61 1.41
C ASP A 204 -23.87 -6.49 2.39
N GLU A 205 -23.30 -5.29 2.22
CA GLU A 205 -23.68 -4.10 2.99
C GLU A 205 -25.16 -3.73 2.79
N GLN A 206 -25.63 -3.76 1.54
CA GLN A 206 -27.04 -3.51 1.20
C GLN A 206 -27.96 -4.57 1.78
N THR A 207 -27.57 -5.84 1.74
CA THR A 207 -28.33 -6.97 2.32
C THR A 207 -28.52 -6.77 3.83
N THR A 208 -27.45 -6.43 4.54
CA THR A 208 -27.49 -6.13 5.98
C THR A 208 -28.41 -4.93 6.27
N THR A 209 -28.38 -3.91 5.42
CA THR A 209 -29.26 -2.73 5.55
C THR A 209 -30.73 -3.10 5.38
N ILE A 210 -31.05 -3.92 4.37
CA ILE A 210 -32.42 -4.41 4.11
C ILE A 210 -32.93 -5.23 5.30
N GLU A 211 -32.08 -6.10 5.87
CA GLU A 211 -32.45 -6.89 7.05
C GLU A 211 -32.78 -5.99 8.26
N GLY A 212 -31.97 -4.95 8.51
CA GLY A 212 -32.25 -3.96 9.55
C GLY A 212 -33.56 -3.19 9.33
N LEU A 213 -33.85 -2.80 8.09
CA LEU A 213 -35.11 -2.15 7.72
C LEU A 213 -36.30 -3.08 7.92
N ASN A 214 -36.21 -4.35 7.54
CA ASN A 214 -37.26 -5.34 7.76
C ASN A 214 -37.56 -5.53 9.25
N ASN A 215 -36.53 -5.58 10.10
CA ASN A 215 -36.72 -5.65 11.55
C ASN A 215 -37.47 -4.42 12.08
N THR A 216 -37.11 -3.22 11.60
CA THR A 216 -37.80 -1.97 11.96
C THR A 216 -39.28 -1.99 11.53
N VAL A 217 -39.57 -2.46 10.32
CA VAL A 217 -40.95 -2.59 9.82
C VAL A 217 -41.76 -3.56 10.68
N ASN A 218 -41.16 -4.69 11.09
CA ASN A 218 -41.83 -5.66 11.96
C ASN A 218 -42.12 -5.06 13.35
N GLU A 219 -41.17 -4.35 13.95
CA GLU A 219 -41.38 -3.64 15.23
C GLU A 219 -42.50 -2.59 15.12
N GLN A 220 -42.53 -1.83 14.02
CA GLN A 220 -43.61 -0.87 13.76
C GLN A 220 -44.96 -1.56 13.59
N ALA A 221 -45.03 -2.69 12.89
CA ALA A 221 -46.27 -3.47 12.76
C ALA A 221 -46.82 -3.91 14.14
N THR A 222 -45.95 -4.43 15.02
CA THR A 222 -46.37 -4.81 16.39
C THR A 222 -46.86 -3.61 17.21
N THR A 223 -46.26 -2.43 16.99
CA THR A 223 -46.68 -1.19 17.65
C THR A 223 -48.06 -0.75 17.16
N ILE A 224 -48.30 -0.83 15.84
CA ILE A 224 -49.60 -0.54 15.23
C ILE A 224 -50.68 -1.46 15.79
N ASP A 225 -50.41 -2.77 15.92
CA ASP A 225 -51.37 -3.72 16.49
C ASP A 225 -51.73 -3.37 17.95
N SER A 226 -50.74 -2.99 18.76
CA SER A 226 -50.96 -2.55 20.15
C SER A 226 -51.80 -1.27 20.22
N LEU A 227 -51.53 -0.31 19.34
CA LEU A 227 -52.33 0.91 19.23
C LEU A 227 -53.76 0.62 18.79
N ASN A 228 -53.97 -0.26 17.81
CA ASN A 228 -55.30 -0.67 17.37
C ASN A 228 -56.10 -1.34 18.51
N ASN A 229 -55.46 -2.19 19.32
CA ASN A 229 -56.09 -2.76 20.50
C ASN A 229 -56.50 -1.69 21.51
N THR A 230 -55.64 -0.68 21.73
CA THR A 230 -55.94 0.45 22.61
C THR A 230 -57.13 1.26 22.09
N VAL A 231 -57.16 1.57 20.79
CA VAL A 231 -58.27 2.28 20.14
C VAL A 231 -59.58 1.49 20.27
N ASN A 232 -59.57 0.18 20.05
CA ASN A 232 -60.75 -0.66 20.21
C ASN A 232 -61.26 -0.69 21.66
N SER A 233 -60.34 -0.76 22.64
CA SER A 233 -60.71 -0.68 24.06
C SER A 233 -61.32 0.68 24.40
N GLN A 234 -60.74 1.76 23.90
CA GLN A 234 -61.28 3.11 24.11
C GLN A 234 -62.66 3.28 23.45
N ALA A 235 -62.85 2.76 22.23
CA ALA A 235 -64.15 2.78 21.55
C ALA A 235 -65.23 2.04 22.37
N THR A 236 -64.87 0.92 22.99
CA THR A 236 -65.76 0.18 23.90
C THR A 236 -66.14 1.03 25.13
N THR A 237 -65.16 1.69 25.75
CA THR A 237 -65.39 2.60 26.90
C THR A 237 -66.29 3.78 26.51
N ILE A 238 -66.09 4.36 25.33
CA ILE A 238 -66.95 5.43 24.80
C ILE A 238 -68.39 4.93 24.64
N GLY A 239 -68.58 3.72 24.13
CA GLY A 239 -69.90 3.09 24.05
C GLY A 239 -70.60 3.01 25.41
N LEU A 240 -69.91 2.50 26.44
CA LEU A 240 -70.45 2.41 27.80
C LEU A 240 -70.77 3.78 28.42
N LEU A 241 -69.92 4.77 28.18
CA LEU A 241 -70.18 6.15 28.60
C LEU A 241 -71.43 6.72 27.92
N ASN A 242 -71.61 6.46 26.63
CA ASN A 242 -72.77 6.91 25.88
C ASN A 242 -74.06 6.26 26.39
N ASP A 243 -74.03 4.96 26.70
CA ASP A 243 -75.15 4.24 27.32
C ASP A 243 -75.49 4.84 28.70
N THR A 244 -74.47 5.17 29.49
CA THR A 244 -74.64 5.83 30.79
C THR A 244 -75.29 7.20 30.65
N VAL A 245 -74.82 8.02 29.70
CA VAL A 245 -75.39 9.34 29.41
C VAL A 245 -76.85 9.21 28.99
N ASN A 246 -77.18 8.26 28.11
CA ASN A 246 -78.56 8.02 27.69
C ASN A 246 -79.44 7.61 28.87
N SER A 247 -78.97 6.73 29.76
CA SER A 247 -79.72 6.34 30.97
C SER A 247 -79.93 7.51 31.92
N GLN A 248 -78.92 8.38 32.10
CA GLN A 248 -79.05 9.60 32.88
C GLN A 248 -80.06 10.57 32.26
N ALA A 249 -80.05 10.73 30.93
CA ALA A 249 -81.01 11.57 30.23
C ALA A 249 -82.46 11.10 30.47
N THR A 250 -82.73 9.79 30.38
CA THR A 250 -84.05 9.23 30.73
C THR A 250 -84.42 9.47 32.19
N THR A 251 -83.44 9.41 33.11
CA THR A 251 -83.69 9.71 34.53
C THR A 251 -84.07 11.17 34.74
N ILE A 252 -83.37 12.10 34.06
CA ILE A 252 -83.66 13.54 34.11
C ILE A 252 -85.07 13.82 33.56
N GLU A 253 -85.44 13.20 32.44
CA GLU A 253 -86.79 13.30 31.88
C GLU A 253 -87.85 12.86 32.89
N GLY A 254 -87.63 11.73 33.57
CA GLY A 254 -88.53 11.25 34.63
C GLY A 254 -88.62 12.20 35.84
N LEU A 255 -87.52 12.87 36.21
CA LEU A 255 -87.53 13.89 37.27
C LEU A 255 -88.28 15.15 36.84
N ASN A 256 -88.11 15.60 35.60
CA ASN A 256 -88.84 16.76 35.06
C ASN A 256 -90.35 16.51 35.08
N ASN A 257 -90.81 15.32 34.66
CA ASN A 257 -92.22 14.96 34.74
C ASN A 257 -92.77 15.03 36.17
N LYS A 258 -91.98 14.60 37.17
CA LYS A 258 -92.37 14.73 38.59
C LYS A 258 -92.42 16.17 39.07
N ILE A 259 -91.51 17.02 38.59
CA ILE A 259 -91.54 18.46 38.88
C ILE A 259 -92.82 19.07 38.30
N ASP A 260 -93.19 18.72 37.07
CA ASP A 260 -94.42 19.21 36.44
C ASP A 260 -95.67 18.76 37.22
N GLU A 261 -95.73 17.50 37.67
CA GLU A 261 -96.80 17.00 38.54
C GLU A 261 -96.87 17.77 39.89
N GLN A 262 -95.72 18.03 40.51
CA GLN A 262 -95.66 18.81 41.74
C GLN A 262 -96.08 20.27 41.51
N ALA A 263 -95.67 20.89 40.40
CA ALA A 263 -96.08 22.24 40.04
C ALA A 263 -97.60 22.34 39.83
N ALA A 264 -98.21 21.35 39.18
CA ALA A 264 -99.66 21.26 39.05
C ALA A 264 -100.35 21.12 40.42
N THR A 265 -99.79 20.32 41.32
CA THR A 265 -100.30 20.18 42.71
C THR A 265 -100.22 21.50 43.47
N ILE A 266 -99.09 22.21 43.39
CA ILE A 266 -98.91 23.54 44.01
C ILE A 266 -99.94 24.52 43.45
N SER A 267 -100.19 24.52 42.13
CA SER A 267 -101.21 25.38 41.53
C SER A 267 -102.60 25.11 42.13
N SER A 268 -102.99 23.84 42.25
CA SER A 268 -104.27 23.45 42.85
C SER A 268 -104.38 23.83 44.33
N LEU A 269 -103.30 23.68 45.10
CA LEU A 269 -103.24 24.17 46.47
C LEU A 269 -103.38 25.70 46.53
N ASN A 270 -102.74 26.42 45.62
CA ASN A 270 -102.84 27.88 45.54
C ASN A 270 -104.27 28.33 45.21
N ASP A 271 -104.96 27.66 44.29
CA ASP A 271 -106.37 27.91 44.01
C ASP A 271 -107.27 27.66 45.23
N THR A 272 -106.94 26.62 46.01
CA THR A 272 -107.63 26.32 47.28
C THR A 272 -107.40 27.43 48.31
N VAL A 273 -106.15 27.89 48.46
CA VAL A 273 -105.80 29.01 49.35
C VAL A 273 -106.52 30.28 48.93
N ASN A 274 -106.58 30.59 47.63
CA ASN A 274 -107.31 31.75 47.13
C ASN A 274 -108.82 31.63 47.42
N THR A 275 -109.40 30.45 47.25
CA THR A 275 -110.81 30.18 47.59
C THR A 275 -111.07 30.37 49.09
N GLN A 276 -110.16 29.86 49.93
CA GLN A 276 -110.22 30.06 51.38
C GLN A 276 -110.07 31.54 51.74
N ALA A 277 -109.17 32.28 51.09
CA ALA A 277 -109.00 33.71 51.29
C ALA A 277 -110.29 34.48 50.95
N SER A 278 -110.95 34.18 49.82
CA SER A 278 -112.26 34.76 49.49
C SER A 278 -113.35 34.38 50.48
N THR A 279 -113.31 33.16 51.03
CA THR A 279 -114.23 32.73 52.10
C THR A 279 -113.99 33.52 53.39
N ILE A 280 -112.73 33.73 53.77
CA ILE A 280 -112.34 34.55 54.92
C ILE A 280 -112.78 36.00 54.69
N GLU A 281 -112.61 36.55 53.50
CA GLU A 281 -113.08 37.90 53.15
C GLU A 281 -114.61 38.01 53.30
N SER A 282 -115.37 37.01 52.82
CA SER A 282 -116.82 36.95 53.01
C SER A 282 -117.23 36.85 54.47
N LEU A 283 -116.56 36.00 55.26
CA LEU A 283 -116.75 35.91 56.71
C LEU A 283 -116.38 37.22 57.41
N THR A 284 -115.33 37.90 56.95
CA THR A 284 -114.90 39.21 57.46
C THR A 284 -115.98 40.24 57.20
N SER A 285 -116.55 40.29 56.00
CA SER A 285 -117.70 41.16 55.69
C SER A 285 -118.94 40.79 56.53
N GLN A 286 -119.20 39.51 56.80
CA GLN A 286 -120.27 39.12 57.72
C GLN A 286 -120.00 39.59 59.14
N VAL A 287 -118.77 39.45 59.64
CA VAL A 287 -118.35 39.97 60.95
C VAL A 287 -118.45 41.49 60.97
N GLU A 288 -118.11 42.18 59.89
CA GLU A 288 -118.25 43.63 59.76
C GLU A 288 -119.73 44.04 59.77
N GLN A 289 -120.60 43.28 59.09
CA GLN A 289 -122.05 43.50 59.17
C GLN A 289 -122.64 43.17 60.54
N GLN A 290 -122.16 42.13 61.20
CA GLN A 290 -122.49 41.85 62.60
C GLN A 290 -121.96 42.97 63.50
N SER A 291 -120.78 43.52 63.23
CA SER A 291 -120.21 44.67 63.94
C SER A 291 -121.05 45.92 63.71
N ILE A 292 -121.57 46.17 62.50
CA ILE A 292 -122.54 47.22 62.22
C ILE A 292 -123.86 46.97 62.97
N THR A 293 -124.33 45.72 63.00
CA THR A 293 -125.54 45.34 63.76
C THR A 293 -125.34 45.53 65.25
N ILE A 294 -124.19 45.12 65.79
CA ILE A 294 -123.76 45.35 67.16
C ILE A 294 -123.59 46.85 67.40
N ASN A 295 -123.09 47.62 66.45
CA ASN A 295 -123.00 49.07 66.56
C ASN A 295 -124.38 49.71 66.57
N ASN A 296 -125.33 49.22 65.79
CA ASN A 296 -126.72 49.68 65.82
C ASN A 296 -127.40 49.30 67.15
N LEU A 297 -127.18 48.08 67.63
CA LEU A 297 -127.60 47.66 68.97
C LEU A 297 -126.87 48.46 70.05
N ASN A 298 -125.61 48.86 69.85
CA ASN A 298 -124.86 49.72 70.74
C ASN A 298 -125.37 51.15 70.66
N ILE A 299 -125.85 51.64 69.51
CA ILE A 299 -126.54 52.93 69.38
C ILE A 299 -127.89 52.85 70.08
N GLU A 300 -128.58 51.71 70.05
CA GLU A 300 -129.80 51.47 70.81
C GLU A 300 -129.51 51.39 72.32
N ILE A 301 -128.45 50.69 72.72
CA ILE A 301 -127.88 50.64 74.07
C ILE A 301 -127.30 51.99 74.47
N GLU A 302 -126.84 52.84 73.56
CA GLU A 302 -126.36 54.21 73.79
C GLU A 302 -127.54 55.18 73.77
N THR A 303 -128.67 54.83 73.17
CA THR A 303 -129.92 55.56 73.33
C THR A 303 -130.49 55.26 74.71
N GLN A 304 -130.54 53.98 75.10
CA GLN A 304 -130.74 53.54 76.48
C GLN A 304 -129.61 54.01 77.41
N GLY A 305 -128.43 54.19 76.84
CA GLY A 305 -127.18 54.48 77.50
C GLY A 305 -127.07 55.96 77.75
N ASN A 306 -127.67 56.81 76.92
CA ASN A 306 -127.89 58.24 77.08
C ASN A 306 -129.12 58.50 77.94
N GLN A 307 -130.09 57.58 78.00
CA GLN A 307 -130.98 57.51 79.15
C GLN A 307 -130.17 57.22 80.43
N ILE A 308 -129.18 56.32 80.38
CA ILE A 308 -128.22 56.05 81.47
C ILE A 308 -127.11 57.11 81.60
N LYS A 309 -126.85 57.97 80.62
CA LYS A 309 -125.78 58.98 80.63
C LYS A 309 -126.35 60.32 81.04
N GLN A 310 -127.62 60.58 80.77
CA GLN A 310 -128.43 61.40 81.67
C GLN A 310 -128.33 60.89 83.12
N LEU A 311 -128.10 59.59 83.35
CA LEU A 311 -127.76 59.01 84.67
C LEU A 311 -126.24 58.94 85.01
N THR A 312 -125.28 59.18 84.09
CA THR A 312 -123.81 58.86 84.23
C THR A 312 -122.87 60.01 83.82
N GLU A 313 -123.31 61.03 83.09
CA GLU A 313 -122.74 62.40 83.15
C GLU A 313 -122.99 63.04 84.53
N ILE A 314 -123.83 62.39 85.34
CA ILE A 314 -123.83 62.50 86.80
C ILE A 314 -122.55 61.92 87.44
N VAL A 315 -121.83 60.99 86.79
CA VAL A 315 -120.82 60.10 87.42
C VAL A 315 -119.37 60.31 86.97
N LYS A 316 -119.05 60.68 85.71
CA LYS A 316 -117.63 60.64 85.26
C LYS A 316 -117.15 61.82 84.42
N VAL A 317 -117.15 62.97 85.07
CA VAL A 317 -116.12 64.03 84.97
C VAL A 317 -114.72 63.54 85.44
N LEU A 318 -114.54 62.25 85.71
CA LEU A 318 -113.48 61.77 86.61
C LEU A 318 -112.31 61.03 85.96
N TYR A 319 -112.21 60.93 84.63
CA TYR A 319 -111.20 60.02 84.07
C TYR A 319 -110.68 60.41 82.69
N ASP A 320 -110.59 61.71 82.47
CA ASP A 320 -109.56 62.24 81.59
C ASP A 320 -108.21 61.53 81.81
N GLU A 321 -107.32 61.80 80.86
CA GLU A 321 -105.97 62.26 81.20
C GLU A 321 -104.78 61.32 81.20
N ILE A 322 -104.90 60.00 81.08
CA ILE A 322 -103.70 59.17 81.28
C ILE A 322 -103.40 58.27 80.08
N ILE A 323 -102.15 58.39 79.62
CA ILE A 323 -101.33 57.40 78.91
C ILE A 323 -101.06 57.75 77.43
N ASN A 324 -99.99 58.53 77.21
CA ASN A 324 -99.24 58.66 75.97
C ASN A 324 -97.76 58.97 76.37
N LEU A 325 -96.70 58.20 75.98
CA LEU A 325 -95.23 58.58 75.88
C LEU A 325 -94.14 57.42 75.84
N THR A 326 -93.18 57.39 74.85
CA THR A 326 -91.64 57.23 74.87
C THR A 326 -90.81 56.25 73.90
N SER A 327 -89.59 56.64 73.34
CA SER A 327 -88.54 55.92 72.45
C SER A 327 -87.01 56.48 72.38
N THR A 328 -85.97 55.95 71.60
CA THR A 328 -84.40 56.19 71.60
C THR A 328 -83.49 56.35 70.24
N ILE A 329 -82.08 56.47 70.20
CA ILE A 329 -81.05 57.13 69.19
C ILE A 329 -79.72 56.34 68.63
N ASN A 330 -78.97 56.75 67.52
CA ASN A 330 -77.86 56.09 66.68
C ASN A 330 -76.32 56.58 66.71
N THR A 331 -75.26 55.82 66.20
CA THR A 331 -73.77 56.20 66.12
C THR A 331 -72.87 55.78 64.88
N THR A 332 -71.58 56.23 64.78
CA THR A 332 -70.55 56.00 63.68
C THR A 332 -69.04 55.86 64.13
N VAL A 333 -68.25 54.90 63.58
CA VAL A 333 -66.79 54.68 63.83
C VAL A 333 -65.91 54.74 62.55
N THR A 334 -64.63 55.14 62.64
CA THR A 334 -63.70 55.32 61.50
C THR A 334 -62.31 54.67 61.71
N VAL A 335 -61.56 54.39 60.63
CA VAL A 335 -60.16 53.92 60.64
C VAL A 335 -59.35 54.57 59.51
N ASN A 336 -58.14 55.04 59.81
CA ASN A 336 -57.25 55.74 58.87
C ASN A 336 -56.53 54.76 57.92
N SER A 337 -56.06 55.27 56.77
CA SER A 337 -55.23 54.50 55.83
C SER A 337 -53.85 54.17 56.41
N ILE A 338 -53.35 52.96 56.12
CA ILE A 338 -52.10 52.42 56.67
C ILE A 338 -51.09 52.20 55.53
N SER A 339 -49.86 52.71 55.67
CA SER A 339 -48.79 52.54 54.68
C SER A 339 -48.20 51.12 54.70
N ALA A 340 -47.67 50.66 53.56
CA ALA A 340 -47.01 49.37 53.47
C ALA A 340 -45.70 49.33 54.29
N VAL A 341 -45.39 48.16 54.88
CA VAL A 341 -44.18 47.94 55.70
C VAL A 341 -43.48 46.63 55.31
N GLU A 342 -42.21 46.46 55.68
CA GLU A 342 -41.46 45.22 55.46
C GLU A 342 -41.72 44.20 56.58
N LEU A 343 -41.54 42.90 56.28
CA LEU A 343 -41.74 41.81 57.23
C LEU A 343 -40.91 42.02 58.52
N ASN A 344 -41.56 41.86 59.67
CA ASN A 344 -41.02 42.09 61.03
C ASN A 344 -40.86 43.56 61.46
N ASN A 345 -41.39 44.53 60.72
CA ASN A 345 -41.51 45.92 61.18
C ASN A 345 -42.86 46.17 61.88
N ASP A 346 -42.90 47.20 62.72
CA ASP A 346 -44.10 47.63 63.44
C ASP A 346 -45.05 48.44 62.55
N VAL A 347 -46.35 48.24 62.74
CA VAL A 347 -47.44 48.98 62.09
C VAL A 347 -48.39 49.56 63.13
N THR A 348 -48.90 50.78 62.89
CA THR A 348 -49.80 51.49 63.81
C THR A 348 -51.14 51.80 63.14
N ILE A 349 -52.24 51.48 63.83
CA ILE A 349 -53.64 51.63 63.42
C ILE A 349 -54.30 52.73 64.26
N THR A 350 -55.01 53.67 63.63
CA THR A 350 -55.67 54.81 64.29
C THR A 350 -57.03 55.14 63.66
N GLY A 351 -57.94 55.77 64.40
CA GLY A 351 -59.25 56.24 63.92
C GLY A 351 -60.08 56.92 65.00
N THR A 352 -61.36 57.25 64.74
CA THR A 352 -62.26 58.01 65.64
C THR A 352 -63.70 57.47 65.77
N LEU A 353 -64.43 57.77 66.86
CA LEU A 353 -65.82 57.36 67.16
C LEU A 353 -66.75 58.56 67.53
N LYS A 354 -67.95 58.65 66.94
CA LYS A 354 -68.94 59.75 67.12
C LYS A 354 -70.40 59.27 67.06
N ASP A 355 -71.37 60.02 67.60
CA ASP A 355 -72.81 59.76 67.40
C ASP A 355 -73.34 60.36 66.07
N ASN A 356 -74.62 60.11 65.75
CA ASN A 356 -75.22 60.59 64.49
C ASN A 356 -75.39 62.13 64.42
N ASP A 357 -75.29 62.82 65.57
CA ASP A 357 -75.30 64.28 65.66
C ASP A 357 -73.86 64.86 65.64
N GLY A 358 -72.85 63.99 65.49
CA GLY A 358 -71.44 64.37 65.40
C GLY A 358 -70.74 64.58 66.73
N ASN A 359 -71.39 64.25 67.86
CA ASN A 359 -70.78 64.35 69.18
C ASN A 359 -69.74 63.25 69.37
N ILE A 360 -68.60 63.61 69.99
CA ILE A 360 -67.50 62.67 70.23
C ILE A 360 -67.84 61.68 71.36
N LEU A 361 -67.56 60.39 71.14
CA LEU A 361 -67.67 59.36 72.17
C LEU A 361 -66.27 59.06 72.72
N GLY A 362 -65.84 59.83 73.73
CA GLY A 362 -64.62 59.58 74.49
C GLY A 362 -64.79 58.45 75.52
N ASN A 363 -63.68 57.84 75.95
CA ASN A 363 -63.64 56.71 76.90
C ASN A 363 -64.47 55.49 76.46
N SER A 364 -64.67 55.33 75.15
CA SER A 364 -65.44 54.24 74.58
C SER A 364 -64.51 53.15 74.07
N VAL A 365 -64.83 51.90 74.38
CA VAL A 365 -64.04 50.74 73.94
C VAL A 365 -64.33 50.47 72.47
N VAL A 366 -63.26 50.41 71.67
CA VAL A 366 -63.30 50.08 70.25
C VAL A 366 -62.48 48.81 70.02
N LYS A 367 -63.09 47.83 69.38
CA LYS A 367 -62.46 46.56 69.03
C LYS A 367 -61.73 46.71 67.69
N VAL A 368 -60.43 46.45 67.67
CA VAL A 368 -59.56 46.45 66.48
C VAL A 368 -59.13 45.02 66.18
N THR A 369 -59.61 44.48 65.07
CA THR A 369 -59.32 43.13 64.60
C THR A 369 -58.30 43.18 63.47
N VAL A 370 -57.13 42.53 63.62
CA VAL A 370 -56.11 42.39 62.56
C VAL A 370 -55.99 40.91 62.16
N ASN A 371 -56.35 40.57 60.92
CA ASN A 371 -56.40 39.18 60.42
C ASN A 371 -57.14 38.19 61.34
N GLY A 372 -58.21 38.64 62.00
CA GLY A 372 -59.03 37.81 62.90
C GLY A 372 -58.51 37.69 64.33
N ALA A 373 -57.39 38.34 64.68
CA ALA A 373 -56.99 38.52 66.08
C ALA A 373 -57.58 39.84 66.60
N ASP A 374 -58.44 39.75 67.62
CA ASP A 374 -59.11 40.89 68.25
C ASP A 374 -58.24 41.51 69.34
N GLU A 375 -58.10 42.82 69.30
CA GLU A 375 -57.51 43.64 70.37
C GLU A 375 -58.39 44.85 70.64
N TYR A 376 -58.24 45.47 71.81
CA TYR A 376 -59.11 46.57 72.25
C TYR A 376 -58.31 47.85 72.47
N ALA A 377 -58.80 48.95 71.92
CA ALA A 377 -58.30 50.29 72.16
C ALA A 377 -59.42 51.18 72.72
N VAL A 378 -59.09 52.10 73.61
CA VAL A 378 -60.06 53.04 74.18
C VAL A 378 -59.91 54.38 73.47
N THR A 379 -61.03 55.01 73.11
CA THR A 379 -61.00 56.37 72.56
C THR A 379 -60.56 57.37 73.63
N ASP A 380 -59.63 58.25 73.29
CA ASP A 380 -59.21 59.35 74.13
C ASP A 380 -60.30 60.46 74.22
N ASN A 381 -60.00 61.54 74.93
CA ASN A 381 -60.93 62.67 75.10
C ASN A 381 -61.23 63.43 73.79
N THR A 382 -60.61 63.06 72.67
CA THR A 382 -60.90 63.58 71.32
C THR A 382 -61.72 62.60 70.48
N GLY A 383 -62.07 61.45 71.04
CA GLY A 383 -62.75 60.36 70.34
C GLY A 383 -61.82 59.49 69.50
N SER A 384 -60.49 59.59 69.66
CA SER A 384 -59.47 58.90 68.84
C SER A 384 -58.88 57.68 69.53
N TYR A 385 -58.60 56.60 68.80
CA TYR A 385 -57.93 55.39 69.34
C TYR A 385 -56.63 55.08 68.58
N LYS A 386 -55.69 54.36 69.24
CA LYS A 386 -54.39 53.94 68.68
C LYS A 386 -54.03 52.51 69.10
N TYR A 387 -53.57 51.69 68.15
CA TYR A 387 -53.04 50.34 68.39
C TYR A 387 -51.78 50.09 67.53
N THR A 388 -50.72 49.48 68.08
CA THR A 388 -49.46 49.18 67.38
C THR A 388 -49.14 47.69 67.50
N THR A 389 -48.73 47.06 66.40
CA THR A 389 -48.40 45.62 66.38
C THR A 389 -47.28 45.31 65.38
N THR A 390 -46.53 44.22 65.59
CA THR A 390 -45.44 43.79 64.70
C THR A 390 -45.96 42.83 63.63
N THR A 391 -45.59 43.07 62.37
CA THR A 391 -46.14 42.34 61.22
C THR A 391 -45.51 40.95 61.04
N LYS A 392 -46.35 39.90 61.04
CA LYS A 392 -45.93 38.48 60.91
C LYS A 392 -46.40 37.82 59.60
N ASN A 393 -47.42 38.37 58.96
CA ASN A 393 -48.06 37.80 57.76
C ASN A 393 -47.74 38.66 56.53
N VAL A 394 -47.02 38.09 55.56
CA VAL A 394 -46.70 38.74 54.27
C VAL A 394 -47.96 38.86 53.40
N GLY A 395 -48.11 39.96 52.67
CA GLY A 395 -49.24 40.22 51.78
C GLY A 395 -50.27 41.17 52.38
N THR A 396 -51.52 41.10 51.90
CA THR A 396 -52.62 41.95 52.37
C THR A 396 -53.09 41.50 53.75
N ASN A 397 -53.07 42.41 54.71
CA ASN A 397 -53.51 42.21 56.08
C ASN A 397 -54.80 43.01 56.30
N ASN A 398 -55.87 42.34 56.75
CA ASN A 398 -57.19 42.93 56.93
C ASN A 398 -57.33 43.55 58.33
N VAL A 399 -57.90 44.75 58.41
CA VAL A 399 -58.15 45.48 59.67
C VAL A 399 -59.64 45.84 59.74
N THR A 400 -60.32 45.44 60.83
CA THR A 400 -61.72 45.82 61.10
C THR A 400 -61.81 46.50 62.46
N VAL A 401 -62.60 47.57 62.55
CA VAL A 401 -62.75 48.38 63.75
C VAL A 401 -64.24 48.51 64.08
N THR A 402 -64.63 48.10 65.29
CA THR A 402 -66.04 48.01 65.70
C THR A 402 -66.29 48.71 67.04
N TYR A 403 -67.39 49.47 67.11
CA TYR A 403 -68.02 49.92 68.35
C TYR A 403 -69.36 49.21 68.52
N GLU A 404 -69.54 48.50 69.64
CA GLU A 404 -70.65 47.56 69.85
C GLU A 404 -71.95 48.19 70.39
N GLY A 405 -71.98 49.52 70.60
CA GLY A 405 -73.18 50.25 71.04
C GLY A 405 -73.42 50.26 72.57
N SER A 406 -74.53 50.88 73.01
CA SER A 406 -74.99 50.95 74.42
C SER A 406 -76.52 51.13 74.50
N SER A 407 -77.08 51.19 75.73
CA SER A 407 -78.53 51.40 75.96
C SER A 407 -79.10 52.73 75.42
N LYS A 408 -78.23 53.68 75.05
CA LYS A 408 -78.60 55.00 74.50
C LYS A 408 -78.21 55.16 73.01
N TYR A 409 -77.36 54.27 72.48
CA TYR A 409 -76.60 54.49 71.25
C TYR A 409 -76.42 53.19 70.46
N ASN A 410 -76.87 53.14 69.20
CA ASN A 410 -76.72 51.95 68.35
C ASN A 410 -75.25 51.70 67.90
N PRO A 411 -74.83 50.45 67.60
CA PRO A 411 -73.47 50.05 67.19
C PRO A 411 -73.00 50.60 65.82
N SER A 412 -71.68 50.61 65.57
CA SER A 412 -71.07 51.00 64.26
C SER A 412 -69.75 50.26 63.95
N THR A 413 -69.38 50.10 62.66
CA THR A 413 -68.20 49.31 62.21
C THR A 413 -67.58 49.88 60.92
N GLN A 414 -66.25 49.76 60.76
CA GLN A 414 -65.50 50.13 59.54
C GLN A 414 -64.30 49.18 59.31
N ALA A 415 -63.92 48.93 58.04
CA ALA A 415 -62.77 48.09 57.67
C ALA A 415 -61.76 48.80 56.72
N THR A 416 -60.50 48.37 56.77
CA THR A 416 -59.38 48.78 55.89
C THR A 416 -58.33 47.65 55.76
N THR A 417 -57.25 47.87 55.01
CA THR A 417 -56.15 46.88 54.81
C THR A 417 -54.78 47.55 54.79
N PHE A 418 -53.71 46.77 54.97
CA PHE A 418 -52.32 47.18 54.69
C PHE A 418 -51.49 46.05 54.09
N ILE A 419 -50.38 46.38 53.43
CA ILE A 419 -49.51 45.40 52.74
C ILE A 419 -48.20 45.20 53.50
N VAL A 420 -47.79 43.94 53.68
CA VAL A 420 -46.46 43.57 54.18
C VAL A 420 -45.63 43.00 53.02
N ASN A 421 -44.49 43.63 52.73
CA ASN A 421 -43.60 43.24 51.62
C ASN A 421 -42.69 42.06 52.00
N LYS A 422 -42.28 41.26 50.99
CA LYS A 422 -41.32 40.16 51.14
C LYS A 422 -39.90 40.69 51.37
N GLU A 423 -39.06 39.91 52.05
CA GLU A 423 -37.65 40.25 52.26
C GLU A 423 -36.82 39.92 51.00
N LYS A 424 -35.98 40.86 50.56
CA LYS A 424 -35.09 40.70 49.39
C LYS A 424 -33.97 39.70 49.66
N THR A 425 -33.58 38.95 48.63
CA THR A 425 -32.50 37.95 48.72
C THR A 425 -31.47 38.11 47.61
N ILE A 426 -30.24 37.65 47.87
CA ILE A 426 -29.08 37.79 46.98
C ILE A 426 -28.45 36.41 46.77
N ILE A 427 -28.14 36.10 45.52
CA ILE A 427 -27.32 34.94 45.13
C ILE A 427 -25.96 35.43 44.68
N ILE A 428 -24.90 34.89 45.28
CA ILE A 428 -23.51 35.11 44.89
C ILE A 428 -23.00 33.81 44.29
N ILE A 429 -22.29 33.87 43.17
CA ILE A 429 -21.63 32.72 42.55
C ILE A 429 -20.13 32.99 42.60
N ASP A 430 -19.36 32.02 43.10
CA ASP A 430 -17.91 32.10 43.07
C ASP A 430 -17.40 31.99 41.63
N LYS A 431 -16.21 32.53 41.36
CA LYS A 431 -15.57 32.39 40.05
C LYS A 431 -15.36 30.91 39.73
N ILE A 432 -15.74 30.51 38.51
CA ILE A 432 -15.54 29.15 37.99
C ILE A 432 -14.39 29.20 36.99
N ASP A 433 -13.33 28.42 37.24
CA ASP A 433 -12.21 28.31 36.30
C ASP A 433 -12.58 27.45 35.08
N ASN A 434 -11.85 27.64 33.98
CA ASN A 434 -11.99 26.80 32.80
C ASN A 434 -11.47 25.40 33.09
N VAL A 435 -12.15 24.38 32.59
CA VAL A 435 -11.81 22.96 32.79
C VAL A 435 -11.66 22.25 31.46
N ALA A 436 -10.90 21.16 31.41
CA ALA A 436 -10.82 20.36 30.20
C ALA A 436 -12.07 19.48 30.02
N PHE A 437 -12.27 18.96 28.81
CA PHE A 437 -13.33 18.01 28.52
C PHE A 437 -13.25 16.78 29.46
N ASN A 438 -14.39 16.38 30.02
CA ASN A 438 -14.57 15.33 31.04
C ASN A 438 -13.96 15.60 32.43
N ASP A 439 -13.30 16.72 32.66
CA ASP A 439 -12.90 17.10 34.01
C ASP A 439 -14.12 17.49 34.85
N ASN A 440 -13.96 17.41 36.18
CA ASN A 440 -14.96 17.87 37.11
C ASN A 440 -14.94 19.41 37.19
N VAL A 441 -16.11 20.02 37.10
CA VAL A 441 -16.35 21.43 37.43
C VAL A 441 -17.20 21.50 38.68
N THR A 442 -16.82 22.39 39.61
CA THR A 442 -17.56 22.62 40.85
C THR A 442 -18.13 24.04 40.84
N ILE A 443 -19.43 24.13 41.06
CA ILE A 443 -20.17 25.38 41.18
C ILE A 443 -20.46 25.60 42.65
N THR A 444 -19.94 26.70 43.19
CA THR A 444 -20.14 27.12 44.58
C THR A 444 -20.57 28.58 44.63
N GLY A 445 -21.27 28.93 45.70
CA GLY A 445 -21.74 30.27 45.95
C GLY A 445 -22.57 30.35 47.22
N LYS A 446 -23.16 31.52 47.49
CA LYS A 446 -23.95 31.78 48.70
C LYS A 446 -25.34 32.30 48.37
N TYR A 447 -26.32 31.92 49.18
CA TYR A 447 -27.66 32.46 49.19
C TYR A 447 -27.96 33.11 50.54
N ILE A 448 -28.17 34.43 50.52
CA ILE A 448 -28.28 35.30 51.70
C ILE A 448 -29.46 36.26 51.55
N THR A 449 -29.97 36.82 52.65
CA THR A 449 -30.89 37.97 52.58
C THR A 449 -30.13 39.25 52.19
N ALA A 450 -30.86 40.32 51.84
CA ALA A 450 -30.26 41.62 51.56
C ALA A 450 -29.43 42.17 52.74
N ASN A 451 -29.73 41.73 53.96
CA ASN A 451 -29.00 42.07 55.19
C ASN A 451 -27.81 41.13 55.48
N GLY A 452 -27.47 40.24 54.54
CA GLY A 452 -26.31 39.34 54.66
C GLY A 452 -26.55 38.08 55.49
N ILE A 453 -27.80 37.82 55.91
CA ILE A 453 -28.13 36.65 56.73
C ILE A 453 -28.16 35.38 55.85
N PRO A 454 -27.43 34.30 56.20
CA PRO A 454 -27.46 33.07 55.43
C PRO A 454 -28.79 32.32 55.47
N LEU A 455 -29.27 31.91 54.30
CA LEU A 455 -30.53 31.17 54.16
C LEU A 455 -30.25 29.67 54.08
N LYS A 456 -30.23 29.00 55.26
CA LYS A 456 -29.91 27.56 55.39
C LYS A 456 -31.00 26.64 54.86
N ASN A 457 -30.63 25.42 54.46
CA ASN A 457 -31.52 24.34 54.02
C ASN A 457 -32.54 24.79 52.95
N THR A 458 -32.16 25.79 52.15
CA THR A 458 -33.00 26.33 51.08
C THR A 458 -32.57 25.72 49.76
N THR A 459 -33.54 25.23 48.99
CA THR A 459 -33.25 24.62 47.69
C THR A 459 -33.11 25.71 46.64
N VAL A 460 -31.89 25.91 46.14
CA VAL A 460 -31.62 26.75 44.96
C VAL A 460 -31.53 25.86 43.71
N LYS A 461 -31.97 26.39 42.57
CA LYS A 461 -31.90 25.70 41.27
C LYS A 461 -30.64 26.12 40.54
N ILE A 462 -29.73 25.17 40.33
CA ILE A 462 -28.54 25.35 39.50
C ILE A 462 -28.85 24.84 38.11
N THR A 463 -28.72 25.70 37.11
CA THR A 463 -28.95 25.38 35.70
C THR A 463 -27.65 25.52 34.92
N ILE A 464 -27.19 24.44 34.29
CA ILE A 464 -26.00 24.43 33.42
C ILE A 464 -26.46 24.02 32.02
N ASN A 465 -26.32 24.92 31.03
CA ASN A 465 -26.77 24.70 29.65
C ASN A 465 -28.21 24.17 29.53
N GLY A 466 -29.13 24.65 30.38
CA GLY A 466 -30.53 24.25 30.38
C GLY A 466 -30.87 23.01 31.23
N ILE A 467 -29.88 22.28 31.76
CA ILE A 467 -30.13 21.18 32.71
C ILE A 467 -30.16 21.75 34.12
N THR A 468 -31.29 21.57 34.81
CA THR A 468 -31.51 22.11 36.15
C THR A 468 -31.44 21.02 37.23
N VAL A 469 -30.70 21.31 38.31
CA VAL A 469 -30.63 20.51 39.54
C VAL A 469 -30.97 21.36 40.75
N GLY A 470 -31.72 20.81 41.70
CA GLY A 470 -31.97 21.45 42.99
C GLY A 470 -30.90 21.04 44.00
N VAL A 471 -30.23 22.01 44.61
CA VAL A 471 -29.29 21.78 45.73
C VAL A 471 -29.67 22.61 46.93
N LYS A 472 -29.51 22.03 48.11
CA LYS A 472 -29.79 22.69 49.38
C LYS A 472 -28.56 23.45 49.85
N THR A 473 -28.79 24.64 50.38
CA THR A 473 -27.77 25.44 51.06
C THR A 473 -27.44 24.85 52.43
N ASP A 474 -26.18 24.96 52.84
CA ASP A 474 -25.72 24.56 54.16
C ASP A 474 -26.09 25.58 55.26
N LYS A 475 -25.58 25.40 56.48
CA LYS A 475 -25.81 26.32 57.62
C LYS A 475 -25.30 27.75 57.38
N ASN A 476 -24.36 27.92 56.47
CA ASN A 476 -23.74 29.20 56.09
C ASN A 476 -24.31 29.75 54.78
N GLY A 477 -25.42 29.17 54.28
CA GLY A 477 -26.07 29.59 53.04
C GLY A 477 -25.29 29.16 51.78
N VAL A 478 -24.27 28.31 51.90
CA VAL A 478 -23.43 27.87 50.77
C VAL A 478 -24.11 26.74 50.02
N PHE A 479 -24.19 26.84 48.70
CA PHE A 479 -24.57 25.73 47.83
C PHE A 479 -23.33 25.21 47.08
N THR A 480 -23.27 23.89 46.84
CA THR A 480 -22.16 23.28 46.09
C THR A 480 -22.70 22.18 45.18
N TYR A 481 -22.27 22.18 43.93
CA TYR A 481 -22.60 21.14 42.96
C TYR A 481 -21.41 20.85 42.06
N THR A 482 -20.99 19.58 42.01
CA THR A 482 -19.89 19.11 41.15
C THR A 482 -20.46 18.22 40.06
N THR A 483 -20.04 18.45 38.81
CA THR A 483 -20.43 17.64 37.66
C THR A 483 -19.28 17.56 36.65
N GLN A 484 -19.37 16.63 35.69
CA GLN A 484 -18.40 16.53 34.61
C GLN A 484 -18.71 17.49 33.46
N ALA A 485 -17.68 18.17 32.97
CA ALA A 485 -17.75 19.08 31.84
C ALA A 485 -17.84 18.34 30.50
N LYS A 486 -19.07 18.15 29.99
CA LYS A 486 -19.33 17.39 28.75
C LYS A 486 -19.61 18.25 27.51
N THR A 487 -19.87 19.55 27.68
CA THR A 487 -20.21 20.46 26.58
C THR A 487 -19.04 21.39 26.28
N MET A 488 -18.49 21.34 25.06
CA MET A 488 -17.34 22.15 24.66
C MET A 488 -17.69 23.65 24.59
N GLY A 489 -16.70 24.52 24.84
CA GLY A 489 -16.86 25.97 24.70
C GLY A 489 -17.47 26.63 25.94
N THR A 490 -18.11 27.78 25.76
CA THR A 490 -18.70 28.55 26.87
C THR A 490 -19.97 27.85 27.38
N ASN A 491 -19.96 27.51 28.67
CA ASN A 491 -21.07 26.88 29.38
C ASN A 491 -21.74 27.94 30.26
N ASN A 492 -23.05 28.12 30.09
CA ASN A 492 -23.82 29.10 30.85
C ASN A 492 -24.32 28.47 32.15
N VAL A 493 -24.04 29.13 33.27
CA VAL A 493 -24.48 28.75 34.60
C VAL A 493 -25.46 29.81 35.11
N SER A 494 -26.63 29.37 35.55
CA SER A 494 -27.62 30.22 36.22
C SER A 494 -28.01 29.58 37.54
N ILE A 495 -27.93 30.35 38.61
CA ILE A 495 -28.41 29.95 39.93
C ILE A 495 -29.65 30.79 40.23
N SER A 496 -30.76 30.13 40.51
CA SER A 496 -32.03 30.80 40.70
C SER A 496 -32.80 30.27 41.91
N PHE A 497 -33.54 31.17 42.52
CA PHE A 497 -34.56 30.89 43.52
C PHE A 497 -35.81 31.68 43.13
N ALA A 498 -36.95 31.00 42.96
CA ALA A 498 -38.18 31.62 42.46
C ALA A 498 -38.87 32.55 43.48
N GLY A 499 -38.38 32.60 44.72
CA GLY A 499 -39.08 33.23 45.84
C GLY A 499 -39.93 32.22 46.61
N ASN A 500 -40.43 32.64 47.77
CA ASN A 500 -41.44 31.89 48.52
C ASN A 500 -42.39 32.87 49.23
N SER A 501 -43.11 32.41 50.26
CA SER A 501 -44.03 33.25 51.04
C SER A 501 -43.33 34.37 51.83
N LYS A 502 -42.03 34.23 52.12
CA LYS A 502 -41.25 35.17 52.94
C LYS A 502 -40.22 35.97 52.14
N TYR A 503 -39.61 35.33 51.15
CA TYR A 503 -38.48 35.86 50.41
C TYR A 503 -38.83 36.13 48.95
N GLU A 504 -38.32 37.23 48.41
CA GLU A 504 -38.35 37.49 46.97
C GLU A 504 -37.42 36.53 46.21
N GLY A 505 -37.72 36.35 44.91
CA GLY A 505 -36.87 35.56 44.04
C GLY A 505 -35.53 36.24 43.76
N ALA A 506 -34.51 35.45 43.50
CA ALA A 506 -33.18 35.93 43.14
C ALA A 506 -32.63 35.07 42.01
N THR A 507 -31.87 35.68 41.11
CA THR A 507 -31.13 34.96 40.08
C THR A 507 -29.76 35.59 39.89
N ASN A 508 -28.75 34.78 39.60
CA ASN A 508 -27.44 35.24 39.18
C ASN A 508 -26.89 34.29 38.12
N THR A 509 -26.05 34.80 37.22
CA THR A 509 -25.49 34.03 36.11
C THR A 509 -23.99 34.22 36.02
N THR A 510 -23.31 33.18 35.54
CA THR A 510 -21.88 33.20 35.23
C THR A 510 -21.60 32.21 34.10
N THR A 511 -20.35 32.11 33.68
CA THR A 511 -19.93 31.13 32.67
C THR A 511 -18.60 30.50 33.03
N PHE A 512 -18.33 29.33 32.46
CA PHE A 512 -16.99 28.74 32.40
C PHE A 512 -16.76 28.18 30.99
N ARG A 513 -15.50 28.02 30.58
CA ARG A 513 -15.19 27.40 29.29
C ARG A 513 -14.68 25.98 29.47
N VAL A 514 -15.15 25.09 28.62
CA VAL A 514 -14.60 23.74 28.48
C VAL A 514 -13.63 23.74 27.31
N ILE A 515 -12.38 23.41 27.60
CA ILE A 515 -11.27 23.37 26.64
C ILE A 515 -10.92 21.92 26.26
N LYS A 516 -10.07 21.75 25.24
CA LYS A 516 -9.64 20.40 24.81
C LYS A 516 -8.84 19.72 25.91
N GLN A 517 -9.12 18.43 26.11
CA GLN A 517 -8.39 17.56 27.03
C GLN A 517 -7.10 17.05 26.39
N ASP A 518 -6.02 17.06 27.15
CA ASP A 518 -4.73 16.57 26.70
C ASP A 518 -4.75 15.05 26.57
N THR A 519 -3.96 14.51 25.65
CA THR A 519 -3.91 13.08 25.39
C THR A 519 -2.49 12.56 25.34
N LEU A 520 -2.34 11.29 25.70
CA LEU A 520 -1.07 10.60 25.83
C LEU A 520 -1.09 9.32 25.01
N ILE A 521 -0.08 9.17 24.15
CA ILE A 521 0.24 7.90 23.48
C ILE A 521 1.46 7.31 24.19
N THR A 522 1.41 6.03 24.51
CA THR A 522 2.58 5.25 24.93
C THR A 522 2.82 4.15 23.92
N ILE A 523 4.09 3.82 23.67
CA ILE A 523 4.48 2.75 22.76
C ILE A 523 5.33 1.76 23.54
N ASN A 524 4.97 0.48 23.47
CA ASN A 524 5.76 -0.56 24.11
C ASN A 524 7.08 -0.75 23.35
N PRO A 525 8.18 -1.11 24.04
CA PRO A 525 9.43 -1.46 23.39
C PRO A 525 9.22 -2.53 22.30
N ILE A 526 9.77 -2.28 21.12
CA ILE A 526 9.70 -3.20 19.98
C ILE A 526 11.01 -3.99 19.94
N LYS A 527 10.92 -5.31 19.85
CA LYS A 527 12.11 -6.18 19.76
C LYS A 527 12.79 -6.03 18.40
N THR A 528 14.11 -6.25 18.37
CA THR A 528 14.84 -6.51 17.14
C THR A 528 14.32 -7.80 16.51
N VAL A 529 14.07 -7.77 15.20
CA VAL A 529 13.54 -8.91 14.43
C VAL A 529 14.40 -9.16 13.20
N ALA A 530 14.40 -10.38 12.68
CA ALA A 530 15.09 -10.67 11.43
C ALA A 530 14.30 -10.17 10.21
N TYR A 531 14.96 -10.08 9.06
CA TYR A 531 14.30 -9.83 7.78
C TYR A 531 13.14 -10.82 7.58
N ASN A 532 12.01 -10.32 7.11
CA ASN A 532 10.78 -11.08 6.84
C ASN A 532 9.99 -11.57 8.07
N GLU A 533 10.54 -11.48 9.29
CA GLU A 533 9.79 -11.79 10.51
C GLU A 533 8.67 -10.78 10.78
N ASN A 534 7.65 -11.22 11.52
CA ASN A 534 6.57 -10.36 11.97
C ASN A 534 7.04 -9.46 13.12
N VAL A 535 6.93 -8.15 12.94
CA VAL A 535 7.06 -7.16 14.02
C VAL A 535 5.67 -6.73 14.48
N THR A 536 5.47 -6.69 15.79
CA THR A 536 4.21 -6.23 16.40
C THR A 536 4.46 -4.93 17.18
N ILE A 537 3.72 -3.89 16.81
CA ILE A 537 3.74 -2.57 17.43
C ILE A 537 2.50 -2.48 18.32
N THR A 538 2.72 -2.29 19.62
CA THR A 538 1.64 -2.14 20.61
C THR A 538 1.88 -0.92 21.48
N GLY A 539 0.81 -0.40 22.07
CA GLY A 539 0.86 0.74 22.96
C GLY A 539 -0.52 1.14 23.45
N THR A 540 -0.61 2.21 24.23
CA THR A 540 -1.89 2.72 24.74
C THR A 540 -2.15 4.15 24.33
N TYR A 541 -3.42 4.51 24.20
CA TYR A 541 -3.89 5.86 23.95
C TYR A 541 -4.94 6.24 25.00
N LYS A 542 -4.60 7.26 25.80
CA LYS A 542 -5.38 7.69 26.98
C LYS A 542 -5.50 9.21 27.03
N ASP A 543 -6.48 9.72 27.76
CA ASP A 543 -6.50 11.13 28.14
C ASP A 543 -5.49 11.42 29.27
N ALA A 544 -5.29 12.70 29.59
CA ALA A 544 -4.40 13.14 30.67
C ALA A 544 -4.78 12.61 32.06
N ASN A 545 -6.05 12.24 32.26
CA ASN A 545 -6.55 11.64 33.49
C ASN A 545 -6.35 10.10 33.52
N GLY A 546 -5.75 9.52 32.47
CA GLY A 546 -5.49 8.09 32.36
C GLY A 546 -6.69 7.27 31.89
N ASN A 547 -7.79 7.90 31.46
CA ASN A 547 -8.93 7.18 30.93
C ASN A 547 -8.62 6.67 29.50
N PRO A 548 -8.93 5.39 29.21
CA PRO A 548 -8.78 4.84 27.86
C PRO A 548 -9.63 5.55 26.81
N LEU A 549 -8.98 5.95 25.71
CA LEU A 549 -9.67 6.51 24.54
C LEU A 549 -9.98 5.38 23.54
N LYS A 550 -11.04 4.63 23.85
CA LYS A 550 -11.48 3.45 23.09
C LYS A 550 -12.02 3.76 21.70
N ASN A 551 -11.96 2.79 20.79
CA ASN A 551 -12.47 2.86 19.42
C ASN A 551 -12.00 4.13 18.67
N THR A 552 -10.81 4.60 18.99
CA THR A 552 -10.23 5.80 18.38
C THR A 552 -9.11 5.39 17.44
N THR A 553 -9.15 5.90 16.21
CA THR A 553 -8.13 5.61 15.20
C THR A 553 -6.87 6.44 15.48
N VAL A 554 -5.78 5.77 15.83
CA VAL A 554 -4.43 6.34 15.82
C VAL A 554 -3.75 6.01 14.50
N LYS A 555 -2.87 6.89 14.02
CA LYS A 555 -2.08 6.67 12.79
C LYS A 555 -0.70 6.16 13.17
N ILE A 556 -0.39 4.93 12.76
CA ILE A 556 0.94 4.33 12.89
C ILE A 556 1.68 4.59 11.58
N ASN A 557 2.83 5.26 11.66
CA ASN A 557 3.74 5.48 10.55
C ASN A 557 4.99 4.62 10.77
N ILE A 558 5.36 3.82 9.77
CA ILE A 558 6.61 3.03 9.76
C ILE A 558 7.37 3.45 8.50
N ASN A 559 8.51 4.13 8.67
CA ASN A 559 9.35 4.63 7.57
C ASN A 559 8.56 5.39 6.48
N GLY A 560 7.59 6.23 6.85
CA GLY A 560 6.78 7.00 5.92
C GLY A 560 5.46 6.33 5.49
N LYS A 561 5.33 5.00 5.61
CA LYS A 561 4.06 4.31 5.31
C LYS A 561 3.12 4.38 6.51
N THR A 562 1.90 4.90 6.30
CA THR A 562 0.93 5.14 7.37
C THR A 562 -0.24 4.18 7.31
N VAL A 563 -0.67 3.67 8.47
CA VAL A 563 -1.88 2.85 8.66
C VAL A 563 -2.71 3.40 9.83
N GLY A 564 -4.04 3.36 9.70
CA GLY A 564 -4.95 3.71 10.77
C GLY A 564 -5.33 2.47 11.59
N VAL A 565 -5.18 2.53 12.91
CA VAL A 565 -5.50 1.43 13.82
C VAL A 565 -6.42 1.92 14.92
N LYS A 566 -7.52 1.21 15.17
CA LYS A 566 -8.45 1.53 16.24
C LYS A 566 -7.95 0.96 17.56
N THR A 567 -8.09 1.75 18.63
CA THR A 567 -7.85 1.31 20.00
C THR A 567 -8.99 0.42 20.51
N ASP A 568 -8.65 -0.55 21.36
CA ASP A 568 -9.62 -1.41 22.03
C ASP A 568 -10.33 -0.72 23.22
N LYS A 569 -11.10 -1.47 24.00
CA LYS A 569 -11.81 -0.96 25.21
C LYS A 569 -10.87 -0.40 26.30
N ASN A 570 -9.62 -0.84 26.32
CA ASN A 570 -8.57 -0.44 27.26
C ASN A 570 -7.64 0.63 26.66
N GLY A 571 -7.95 1.13 25.45
CA GLY A 571 -7.15 2.14 24.76
C GLY A 571 -5.91 1.55 24.09
N VAL A 572 -5.80 0.23 23.98
CA VAL A 572 -4.64 -0.45 23.40
C VAL A 572 -4.78 -0.47 21.88
N PHE A 573 -3.73 -0.07 21.17
CA PHE A 573 -3.61 -0.31 19.73
C PHE A 573 -2.60 -1.43 19.48
N THR A 574 -2.82 -2.23 18.44
CA THR A 574 -1.93 -3.32 18.04
C THR A 574 -1.88 -3.41 16.52
N TYR A 575 -0.67 -3.48 15.97
CA TYR A 575 -0.44 -3.63 14.55
C TYR A 575 0.73 -4.56 14.29
N THR A 576 0.52 -5.60 13.48
CA THR A 576 1.55 -6.56 13.10
C THR A 576 1.82 -6.44 11.60
N THR A 577 3.10 -6.39 11.23
CA THR A 577 3.53 -6.35 9.83
C THR A 577 4.84 -7.11 9.68
N GLN A 578 5.17 -7.53 8.47
CA GLN A 578 6.49 -8.12 8.18
C GLN A 578 7.57 -7.04 8.09
N ALA A 579 8.73 -7.31 8.68
CA ALA A 579 9.92 -6.46 8.62
C ALA A 579 10.63 -6.60 7.27
N LYS A 580 10.38 -5.66 6.34
CA LYS A 580 10.95 -5.69 4.98
C LYS A 580 12.10 -4.72 4.74
N THR A 581 12.37 -3.82 5.67
CA THR A 581 13.40 -2.78 5.55
C THR A 581 14.50 -3.05 6.57
N MET A 582 15.73 -3.24 6.10
CA MET A 582 16.90 -3.55 6.94
C MET A 582 17.35 -2.36 7.79
N GLY A 583 17.96 -2.64 8.94
CA GLY A 583 18.53 -1.62 9.83
C GLY A 583 17.48 -0.94 10.72
N THR A 584 17.75 0.30 11.12
CA THR A 584 16.87 1.07 12.01
C THR A 584 15.59 1.52 11.28
N ASN A 585 14.45 1.08 11.79
CA ASN A 585 13.13 1.43 11.31
C ASN A 585 12.49 2.45 12.26
N ASN A 586 12.09 3.60 11.73
CA ASN A 586 11.45 4.66 12.51
C ASN A 586 9.94 4.46 12.56
N VAL A 587 9.39 4.48 13.77
CA VAL A 587 7.96 4.33 14.03
C VAL A 587 7.44 5.58 14.73
N SER A 588 6.33 6.12 14.27
CA SER A 588 5.57 7.11 15.02
C SER A 588 4.11 6.72 15.13
N ILE A 589 3.51 6.98 16.29
CA ILE A 589 2.07 6.83 16.51
C ILE A 589 1.53 8.21 16.83
N SER A 590 0.55 8.64 16.03
CA SER A 590 0.03 10.00 16.09
C SER A 590 -1.50 10.02 16.11
N PHE A 591 -2.02 11.02 16.81
CA PHE A 591 -3.41 11.42 16.77
C PHE A 591 -3.45 12.92 16.48
N ALA A 592 -4.15 13.34 15.43
CA ALA A 592 -4.17 14.75 15.00
C ALA A 592 -4.93 15.68 15.96
N GLY A 593 -5.70 15.12 16.91
CA GLY A 593 -6.64 15.88 17.71
C GLY A 593 -8.05 15.85 17.13
N ASN A 594 -9.04 16.24 17.93
CA ASN A 594 -10.39 16.51 17.47
C ASN A 594 -10.99 17.71 18.24
N THR A 595 -12.32 17.84 18.25
CA THR A 595 -13.01 18.92 18.98
C THR A 595 -12.86 18.83 20.49
N LYS A 596 -12.70 17.62 21.05
CA LYS A 596 -12.66 17.34 22.50
C LYS A 596 -11.24 17.10 23.02
N PHE A 597 -10.36 16.55 22.20
CA PHE A 597 -9.04 16.08 22.59
C PHE A 597 -7.93 16.76 21.77
N ARG A 598 -6.81 17.12 22.42
CA ARG A 598 -5.63 17.63 21.71
C ARG A 598 -4.89 16.53 20.98
N GLY A 599 -4.24 16.89 19.88
CA GLY A 599 -3.38 15.97 19.15
C GLY A 599 -2.11 15.65 19.93
N THR A 600 -1.56 14.47 19.69
CA THR A 600 -0.34 13.99 20.35
C THR A 600 0.38 13.01 19.42
N VAL A 601 1.70 12.91 19.56
CA VAL A 601 2.55 12.00 18.77
C VAL A 601 3.65 11.44 19.65
N SER A 602 3.98 10.17 19.43
CA SER A 602 5.10 9.50 20.07
C SER A 602 5.93 8.76 19.05
N TYR A 603 7.22 8.60 19.34
CA TYR A 603 8.20 8.01 18.44
C TYR A 603 8.92 6.86 19.12
N ILE A 604 9.25 5.84 18.34
CA ILE A 604 10.14 4.74 18.75
C ILE A 604 10.85 4.20 17.51
N THR A 605 11.88 3.41 17.70
CA THR A 605 12.55 2.69 16.62
C THR A 605 12.62 1.20 16.92
N PHE A 606 12.82 0.40 15.89
CA PHE A 606 13.22 -1.00 16.03
C PHE A 606 14.26 -1.35 14.99
N GLU A 607 15.07 -2.37 15.26
CA GLU A 607 16.12 -2.81 14.34
C GLU A 607 15.69 -4.08 13.60
N VAL A 608 16.02 -4.12 12.31
CA VAL A 608 15.85 -5.30 11.46
C VAL A 608 17.22 -5.83 11.06
N ILE A 609 17.52 -7.05 11.50
CA ILE A 609 18.79 -7.72 11.24
C ILE A 609 18.65 -8.78 10.14
N LYS A 610 19.78 -9.36 9.71
CA LYS A 610 19.76 -10.40 8.68
C LYS A 610 19.07 -11.65 9.21
N GLN A 611 18.33 -12.33 8.33
CA GLN A 611 17.71 -13.61 8.65
C GLN A 611 18.75 -14.71 8.55
N LYS A 612 18.78 -15.57 9.59
CA LYS A 612 19.62 -16.77 9.60
C LYS A 612 19.20 -17.72 8.49
N THR A 613 20.17 -18.44 7.95
CA THR A 613 19.97 -19.38 6.84
C THR A 613 20.65 -20.71 7.10
N GLU A 614 20.16 -21.74 6.45
CA GLU A 614 20.63 -23.11 6.60
C GLU A 614 20.83 -23.75 5.22
N ILE A 615 21.96 -24.42 5.05
CA ILE A 615 22.26 -25.25 3.87
C ILE A 615 22.32 -26.70 4.32
N THR A 616 21.60 -27.56 3.61
CA THR A 616 21.66 -29.01 3.77
C THR A 616 22.25 -29.64 2.51
N ILE A 617 22.94 -30.77 2.65
CA ILE A 617 23.39 -31.60 1.54
C ILE A 617 22.69 -32.95 1.67
N ASN A 618 22.04 -33.40 0.60
CA ASN A 618 21.45 -34.72 0.54
C ASN A 618 22.57 -35.79 0.54
N PRO A 619 22.30 -37.01 1.05
CA PRO A 619 23.27 -38.11 0.96
C PRO A 619 23.81 -38.27 -0.45
N ILE A 620 25.14 -38.44 -0.57
CA ILE A 620 25.83 -38.54 -1.85
C ILE A 620 26.28 -39.99 -2.05
N ASP A 621 25.84 -40.59 -3.15
CA ASP A 621 26.18 -41.98 -3.48
C ASP A 621 27.67 -42.15 -3.79
N SER A 622 28.18 -43.36 -3.54
CA SER A 622 29.52 -43.75 -3.98
C SER A 622 29.47 -44.14 -5.46
N VAL A 623 30.43 -43.65 -6.24
CA VAL A 623 30.50 -43.88 -7.70
C VAL A 623 31.88 -44.40 -8.11
N ILE A 624 32.00 -44.93 -9.32
CA ILE A 624 33.29 -45.38 -9.86
C ILE A 624 34.01 -44.20 -10.53
N LYS A 625 35.36 -44.20 -10.50
CA LYS A 625 36.17 -43.18 -11.17
C LYS A 625 35.75 -43.00 -12.64
N GLY A 626 35.43 -41.77 -13.01
CA GLY A 626 35.03 -41.39 -14.37
C GLY A 626 33.53 -41.27 -14.57
N GLU A 627 32.72 -41.76 -13.62
CA GLU A 627 31.27 -41.55 -13.59
C GLU A 627 30.92 -40.15 -13.05
N ASN A 628 29.70 -39.72 -13.37
CA ASN A 628 29.14 -38.49 -12.81
C ASN A 628 28.47 -38.79 -11.46
N VAL A 629 28.80 -37.99 -10.45
CA VAL A 629 28.06 -37.96 -9.18
C VAL A 629 27.15 -36.74 -9.14
N THR A 630 25.96 -36.88 -8.55
CA THR A 630 25.03 -35.77 -8.32
C THR A 630 25.18 -35.26 -6.90
N ILE A 631 25.40 -33.97 -6.75
CA ILE A 631 25.41 -33.27 -5.47
C ILE A 631 24.18 -32.40 -5.43
N SER A 632 23.32 -32.63 -4.45
CA SER A 632 22.09 -31.87 -4.27
C SER A 632 21.85 -31.54 -2.80
N GLY A 633 20.99 -30.58 -2.54
CA GLY A 633 20.62 -30.17 -1.19
C GLY A 633 19.65 -29.00 -1.21
N ALA A 634 19.24 -28.53 -0.03
CA ALA A 634 18.30 -27.43 0.11
C ALA A 634 18.94 -26.25 0.84
N TYR A 635 18.56 -25.03 0.43
CA TYR A 635 18.92 -23.78 1.06
C TYR A 635 17.66 -23.06 1.55
N LYS A 636 17.56 -22.91 2.87
CA LYS A 636 16.35 -22.43 3.55
C LYS A 636 16.68 -21.32 4.54
N ASP A 637 15.69 -20.52 4.88
CA ASP A 637 15.78 -19.62 6.03
C ASP A 637 15.55 -20.39 7.35
N ALA A 638 15.72 -19.70 8.48
CA ALA A 638 15.54 -20.28 9.81
C ALA A 638 14.13 -20.81 10.10
N ASP A 639 13.12 -20.35 9.35
CA ASP A 639 11.73 -20.81 9.45
C ASP A 639 11.46 -22.02 8.53
N GLY A 640 12.48 -22.48 7.80
CA GLY A 640 12.39 -23.60 6.85
C GLY A 640 11.85 -23.21 5.48
N ASN A 641 11.64 -21.92 5.20
CA ASN A 641 11.18 -21.48 3.89
C ASN A 641 12.32 -21.55 2.86
N PRO A 642 12.03 -21.99 1.62
CA PRO A 642 13.05 -22.11 0.59
C PRO A 642 13.58 -20.74 0.14
N ILE A 643 14.91 -20.58 0.13
CA ILE A 643 15.57 -19.39 -0.41
C ILE A 643 15.90 -19.64 -1.88
N ARG A 644 15.05 -19.08 -2.73
CA ARG A 644 14.99 -19.36 -4.17
C ARG A 644 16.02 -18.55 -4.95
N ASN A 645 16.33 -19.02 -6.15
CA ASN A 645 17.10 -18.28 -7.17
C ASN A 645 18.45 -17.72 -6.68
N THR A 646 19.05 -18.35 -5.68
CA THR A 646 20.26 -17.85 -5.02
C THR A 646 21.48 -18.59 -5.52
N MET A 647 22.49 -17.85 -5.96
CA MET A 647 23.77 -18.42 -6.38
C MET A 647 24.55 -18.92 -5.16
N MET A 648 24.90 -20.19 -5.17
CA MET A 648 25.71 -20.87 -4.17
C MET A 648 27.01 -21.37 -4.78
N LYS A 649 28.01 -21.62 -3.94
CA LYS A 649 29.30 -22.18 -4.35
C LYS A 649 29.43 -23.60 -3.79
N VAL A 650 29.56 -24.57 -4.67
CA VAL A 650 29.89 -25.96 -4.34
C VAL A 650 31.36 -26.18 -4.66
N TYR A 651 32.14 -26.67 -3.70
CA TYR A 651 33.54 -27.03 -3.85
C TYR A 651 33.67 -28.54 -3.73
N ILE A 652 34.32 -29.19 -4.69
CA ILE A 652 34.61 -30.63 -4.66
C ILE A 652 36.13 -30.80 -4.79
N ASN A 653 36.80 -31.23 -3.71
CA ASN A 653 38.27 -31.28 -3.61
C ASN A 653 38.96 -30.02 -4.17
N ALA A 654 38.48 -28.84 -3.76
CA ALA A 654 38.90 -27.50 -4.22
C ALA A 654 38.42 -27.03 -5.61
N LYS A 655 37.79 -27.87 -6.45
CA LYS A 655 37.16 -27.38 -7.69
C LYS A 655 35.82 -26.71 -7.39
N ARG A 656 35.70 -25.43 -7.77
CA ARG A 656 34.48 -24.63 -7.59
C ARG A 656 33.48 -24.84 -8.72
N ILE A 657 32.22 -25.03 -8.35
CA ILE A 657 31.04 -25.04 -9.22
C ILE A 657 30.05 -24.02 -8.65
N ASN A 658 29.52 -23.15 -9.50
CA ASN A 658 28.43 -22.26 -9.09
C ASN A 658 27.10 -22.94 -9.42
N VAL A 659 26.22 -23.03 -8.44
CA VAL A 659 24.87 -23.57 -8.60
C VAL A 659 23.87 -22.50 -8.21
N LYS A 660 22.65 -22.59 -8.73
CA LYS A 660 21.56 -21.70 -8.37
C LYS A 660 20.45 -22.53 -7.74
N THR A 661 19.88 -22.06 -6.65
CA THR A 661 18.70 -22.71 -6.07
C THR A 661 17.48 -22.48 -6.97
N ASP A 662 16.62 -23.49 -7.08
CA ASP A 662 15.37 -23.43 -7.83
C ASP A 662 14.23 -22.76 -7.02
N SER A 663 12.98 -22.97 -7.44
CA SER A 663 11.79 -22.48 -6.74
C SER A 663 11.55 -23.13 -5.39
N ASP A 664 12.11 -24.31 -5.13
CA ASP A 664 11.96 -25.03 -3.86
C ASP A 664 13.22 -24.88 -2.98
N GLY A 665 14.12 -23.97 -3.37
CA GLY A 665 15.36 -23.71 -2.64
C GLY A 665 16.38 -24.83 -2.83
N VAL A 666 16.17 -25.73 -3.80
CA VAL A 666 17.04 -26.88 -4.04
C VAL A 666 18.14 -26.50 -5.01
N PHE A 667 19.38 -26.87 -4.69
CA PHE A 667 20.50 -26.78 -5.63
C PHE A 667 20.89 -28.19 -6.09
N VAL A 668 21.32 -28.30 -7.34
CA VAL A 668 21.81 -29.56 -7.92
C VAL A 668 22.99 -29.26 -8.84
N CYS A 669 24.05 -30.07 -8.75
CA CYS A 669 25.07 -30.14 -9.78
C CYS A 669 25.53 -31.57 -10.04
N SER A 670 25.99 -31.80 -11.27
CA SER A 670 26.64 -33.04 -11.68
C SER A 670 28.15 -32.81 -11.79
N TYR A 671 28.93 -33.76 -11.27
CA TYR A 671 30.38 -33.69 -11.26
C TYR A 671 31.00 -35.00 -11.75
N LYS A 672 31.81 -34.93 -12.80
CA LYS A 672 32.57 -36.07 -13.31
C LYS A 672 33.77 -36.36 -12.40
N THR A 673 33.79 -37.54 -11.79
CA THR A 673 34.79 -37.91 -10.78
C THR A 673 36.14 -38.26 -11.41
N SER A 674 37.22 -37.75 -10.81
CA SER A 674 38.60 -38.00 -11.27
C SER A 674 39.53 -38.57 -10.19
N THR A 675 39.15 -38.43 -8.92
CA THR A 675 39.99 -38.75 -7.76
C THR A 675 39.38 -39.90 -6.96
N VAL A 676 40.09 -41.03 -6.88
CA VAL A 676 39.69 -42.20 -6.08
C VAL A 676 39.86 -41.92 -4.59
N GLY A 677 38.95 -42.43 -3.76
CA GLY A 677 38.99 -42.29 -2.30
C GLY A 677 37.86 -41.39 -1.78
N THR A 678 38.04 -40.85 -0.57
CA THR A 678 37.11 -39.87 0.00
C THR A 678 37.29 -38.53 -0.69
N ASN A 679 36.17 -37.95 -1.15
CA ASN A 679 36.12 -36.65 -1.82
C ASN A 679 35.29 -35.71 -0.94
N ASP A 680 35.82 -34.51 -0.66
CA ASP A 680 35.17 -33.51 0.17
C ASP A 680 34.27 -32.61 -0.66
N VAL A 681 33.06 -32.35 -0.15
CA VAL A 681 32.08 -31.44 -0.73
C VAL A 681 31.79 -30.34 0.28
N VAL A 682 32.01 -29.08 -0.11
CA VAL A 682 31.66 -27.93 0.71
C VAL A 682 30.70 -27.05 -0.08
N VAL A 683 29.53 -26.79 0.49
CA VAL A 683 28.54 -25.88 -0.09
C VAL A 683 28.46 -24.63 0.77
N SER A 684 28.63 -23.47 0.15
CA SER A 684 28.60 -22.19 0.87
C SER A 684 27.80 -21.12 0.14
N PHE A 685 27.22 -20.24 0.95
CA PHE A 685 26.64 -18.98 0.59
C PHE A 685 27.24 -17.89 1.47
N ALA A 686 27.81 -16.84 0.88
CA ALA A 686 28.54 -15.82 1.63
C ALA A 686 27.63 -14.84 2.42
N GLY A 687 26.31 -14.95 2.27
CA GLY A 687 25.37 -13.96 2.78
C GLY A 687 25.02 -12.91 1.74
N ASN A 688 23.99 -12.12 2.01
CA ASN A 688 23.69 -10.89 1.28
C ASN A 688 23.17 -9.81 2.24
N THR A 689 22.44 -8.82 1.73
CA THR A 689 21.88 -7.73 2.54
C THR A 689 20.75 -8.18 3.46
N LYS A 690 20.06 -9.28 3.14
CA LYS A 690 18.87 -9.79 3.85
C LYS A 690 19.14 -11.06 4.65
N PHE A 691 20.02 -11.90 4.13
CA PHE A 691 20.30 -13.23 4.65
C PHE A 691 21.74 -13.35 5.12
N GLU A 692 21.94 -14.01 6.27
CA GLU A 692 23.27 -14.37 6.75
C GLU A 692 23.94 -15.40 5.82
N GLY A 693 25.27 -15.49 5.91
CA GLY A 693 26.02 -16.52 5.21
C GLY A 693 25.88 -17.87 5.90
N ALA A 694 25.95 -18.93 5.12
CA ALA A 694 25.88 -20.30 5.59
C ALA A 694 26.90 -21.16 4.85
N ILE A 695 27.42 -22.17 5.53
CA ILE A 695 28.35 -23.15 4.99
C ILE A 695 28.03 -24.51 5.59
N THR A 696 28.14 -25.55 4.76
CA THR A 696 27.97 -26.94 5.18
C THR A 696 28.90 -27.83 4.36
N ASP A 697 29.24 -28.99 4.88
CA ASP A 697 30.14 -29.94 4.24
C ASP A 697 29.62 -31.37 4.31
N ALA A 698 30.08 -32.18 3.38
CA ALA A 698 29.79 -33.60 3.26
C ALA A 698 30.96 -34.30 2.56
N THR A 699 30.95 -35.62 2.53
CA THR A 699 31.93 -36.41 1.78
C THR A 699 31.25 -37.53 1.00
N PHE A 700 31.91 -38.00 -0.06
CA PHE A 700 31.49 -39.20 -0.79
C PHE A 700 32.72 -40.02 -1.21
N LYS A 701 32.52 -41.32 -1.49
CA LYS A 701 33.61 -42.21 -1.91
C LYS A 701 33.58 -42.43 -3.42
N VAL A 702 34.76 -42.34 -4.03
CA VAL A 702 34.98 -42.75 -5.42
C VAL A 702 35.79 -44.04 -5.42
N LEU A 703 35.23 -45.10 -5.99
CA LEU A 703 35.84 -46.42 -6.05
C LEU A 703 36.73 -46.55 -7.30
N LYS A 704 37.75 -47.44 -7.25
CA LYS A 704 38.46 -47.85 -8.47
C LYS A 704 37.50 -48.70 -9.32
N ALA A 705 37.57 -48.49 -10.64
CA ALA A 705 36.86 -49.30 -11.62
C ALA A 705 37.33 -50.76 -11.59
#